data_AF-A0A316FJF3-F1
#
_entry.id   AF-A0A316FJF3-F1
#
_cell.length_a   1.000
_cell.length_b   1.000
_cell.length_c   1.000
_cell.angle_alpha   90.00
_cell.angle_beta   90.00
_cell.angle_gamma   90.00
#
_symmetry.space_group_name_H-M   'P 1'
#
loop_
_entity.id
_entity.type
_entity.pdbx_description
1 polymer ?
#
loop_
_entity_poly.entity_id
_entity_poly.type
_entity_poly.pdbx_seq_one_letter_code
_entity_poly.pdbx_strand_id
1 'polypeptide(L)'
;MARWTLPGLLVAGQLLYWPVLPLLAGNPVGPLAAIVVAAACLLAGAGLVQRRERPLSALATVLAADVIAVLGAPVDAQWVETGDAVLILSITPLVALFSVAVHAPGRLLPAAFAGVVAEQMLVSVVQDGKPGIDWVLQAQLLAAGVFVHGLIVLFGRRRRRFHAERAEAARRLDAARQAGLGAADTERRRLARELHDVTAHHLTSIVVNSSAAEMLGDQRPELRAEALDFAARTGRETLDALRRLVAILPVTTGRDDTPSLGDLADGFRALGQRITVELPDGDPPPAHAPAIYGIVREALTNTLRYAPGGHVLVRYSPTELLVEDDGGTAPVTGLGGGRGVTGMRERAQSIGGDCTAGPHAGGGWRVRVVLPGEGGTVRTAYPWLRGPLGASAVLVILLVVAQAGIMTADQDGLPRTAAALILLAQVVHAVPLLWRRRAAWWAFAGVTLTGLLSPLLVVAGAVPEQHGYLLLFSCAVDFAAVHAVAARGARPGLSWLAVPVSAGTIAFVAAMLLAIDDSDKEFALHGTAERMAFVAVMTPLVAIVFAIPAVACWGVGFAGRRRGDRLRGREADGLTNELEQAAFHALLERHRIAAGLHEDVLRHAADVPGAAERGDLAGVLAAARRALTAMRSLLDGLGGRPETAPTPPPAPAPPADPAPVSAPAAAPAPAAAPAPAPVSAPAPPSSPVSPSEVSSSRSE
;
A
#
# COMPACT_ATOMS: atom_id res chain seq x y z
N MET A 1 -20.92 -15.43 7.49
CA MET A 1 -21.74 -14.96 6.35
C MET A 1 -20.96 -14.78 5.04
N ALA A 2 -19.80 -14.11 5.00
CA ALA A 2 -19.09 -13.79 3.74
C ALA A 2 -18.59 -14.96 2.85
N ARG A 3 -18.60 -16.21 3.33
CA ARG A 3 -18.16 -17.39 2.53
C ARG A 3 -19.23 -17.89 1.56
N TRP A 4 -20.51 -17.67 1.87
CA TRP A 4 -21.65 -18.24 1.14
C TRP A 4 -22.32 -17.25 0.18
N THR A 5 -22.02 -15.95 0.30
CA THR A 5 -22.71 -14.91 -0.47
C THR A 5 -22.49 -15.05 -1.98
N LEU A 6 -21.23 -15.16 -2.43
CA LEU A 6 -20.95 -15.30 -3.87
C LEU A 6 -21.44 -16.64 -4.44
N PRO A 7 -21.14 -17.82 -3.83
CA PRO A 7 -21.68 -19.09 -4.33
C PRO A 7 -23.21 -19.10 -4.35
N GLY A 8 -23.86 -18.61 -3.29
CA GLY A 8 -25.32 -18.54 -3.20
C GLY A 8 -25.93 -17.65 -4.28
N LEU A 9 -25.30 -16.52 -4.60
CA LEU A 9 -25.78 -15.61 -5.65
C LEU A 9 -25.64 -16.20 -7.06
N LEU A 10 -24.54 -16.91 -7.34
CA LEU A 10 -24.35 -17.59 -8.63
C LEU A 10 -25.35 -18.75 -8.81
N VAL A 11 -25.56 -19.56 -7.77
CA VAL A 11 -26.53 -20.67 -7.79
C VAL A 11 -27.96 -20.14 -7.91
N ALA A 12 -28.35 -19.15 -7.11
CA ALA A 12 -29.67 -18.56 -7.18
C ALA A 12 -29.92 -17.87 -8.54
N GLY A 13 -28.92 -17.17 -9.06
CA GLY A 13 -28.97 -16.54 -10.38
C GLY A 13 -29.16 -17.56 -11.49
N GLN A 14 -28.37 -18.64 -11.50
CA GLN A 14 -28.49 -19.70 -12.50
C GLN A 14 -29.86 -20.37 -12.42
N LEU A 15 -30.33 -20.79 -11.24
CA LEU A 15 -31.63 -21.44 -11.07
C LEU A 15 -32.81 -20.56 -11.46
N LEU A 16 -32.72 -19.25 -11.17
CA LEU A 16 -33.73 -18.27 -11.59
C LEU A 16 -33.75 -18.14 -13.12
N TYR A 17 -32.57 -18.01 -13.74
CA TYR A 17 -32.44 -17.90 -15.19
C TYR A 17 -32.92 -19.16 -15.91
N TRP A 18 -32.48 -20.33 -15.45
CA TRP A 18 -32.90 -21.64 -15.92
C TRP A 18 -32.88 -22.63 -14.75
N PRO A 19 -33.99 -23.33 -14.44
CA PRO A 19 -35.18 -23.51 -15.28
C PRO A 19 -36.37 -22.57 -14.96
N VAL A 20 -36.30 -21.71 -13.94
CA VAL A 20 -37.49 -21.02 -13.40
C VAL A 20 -38.15 -20.06 -14.40
N LEU A 21 -37.40 -19.14 -15.03
CA LEU A 21 -37.96 -18.21 -16.01
C LEU A 21 -38.66 -18.91 -17.20
N PRO A 22 -38.06 -19.92 -17.85
CA PRO A 22 -38.74 -20.68 -18.92
C PRO A 22 -40.02 -21.36 -18.46
N LEU A 23 -40.02 -21.97 -17.25
CA LEU A 23 -41.23 -22.57 -16.67
C LEU A 23 -42.33 -21.53 -16.46
N LEU A 24 -41.98 -20.33 -15.99
CA LEU A 24 -42.92 -19.22 -15.84
C LEU A 24 -43.42 -18.68 -17.19
N ALA A 25 -42.60 -18.74 -18.23
CA ALA A 25 -42.96 -18.35 -19.60
C ALA A 25 -43.79 -19.42 -20.34
N GLY A 26 -44.04 -20.58 -19.73
CA GLY A 26 -44.77 -21.69 -20.37
C GLY A 26 -43.94 -22.51 -21.37
N ASN A 27 -42.62 -22.32 -21.39
CA ASN A 27 -41.74 -23.08 -22.27
C ASN A 27 -41.53 -24.50 -21.71
N PRO A 28 -41.47 -25.53 -22.57
CA PRO A 28 -41.24 -26.90 -22.13
C PRO A 28 -39.84 -27.05 -21.54
N VAL A 29 -39.76 -27.46 -20.27
CA VAL A 29 -38.50 -27.82 -19.60
C VAL A 29 -38.56 -29.29 -19.19
N GLY A 30 -37.61 -30.09 -19.67
CA GLY A 30 -37.49 -31.49 -19.27
C GLY A 30 -37.21 -31.61 -17.76
N PRO A 31 -38.02 -32.35 -16.99
CA PRO A 31 -37.86 -32.42 -15.52
C PRO A 31 -36.52 -33.03 -15.12
N LEU A 32 -36.03 -34.01 -15.88
CA LEU A 32 -34.71 -34.61 -15.65
C LEU A 32 -33.59 -33.57 -15.87
N ALA A 33 -33.65 -32.79 -16.95
CA ALA A 33 -32.66 -31.76 -17.25
C ALA A 33 -32.64 -30.66 -16.18
N ALA A 34 -33.82 -30.22 -15.72
CA ALA A 34 -33.95 -29.29 -14.61
C ALA A 34 -33.29 -29.81 -13.32
N ILE A 35 -33.51 -31.09 -12.98
CA ILE A 35 -32.91 -31.72 -11.79
C ILE A 35 -31.39 -31.81 -11.93
N VAL A 36 -30.88 -32.24 -13.09
CA VAL A 36 -29.43 -32.41 -13.32
C VAL A 36 -28.71 -31.06 -13.27
N VAL A 37 -29.22 -30.04 -13.95
CA VAL A 37 -28.63 -28.68 -13.92
C VAL A 37 -28.70 -28.09 -12.52
N ALA A 38 -29.81 -28.27 -11.80
CA ALA A 38 -29.92 -27.79 -10.41
C ALA A 38 -28.93 -28.48 -9.47
N ALA A 39 -28.76 -29.81 -9.60
CA ALA A 39 -27.78 -30.57 -8.84
C ALA A 39 -26.35 -30.12 -9.15
N ALA A 40 -26.03 -29.89 -10.42
CA ALA A 40 -24.74 -29.34 -10.84
C ALA A 40 -24.49 -27.94 -10.25
N CYS A 41 -25.49 -27.05 -10.26
CA CYS A 41 -25.38 -25.73 -9.63
C CYS A 41 -25.04 -25.83 -8.13
N LEU A 42 -25.75 -26.70 -7.41
CA LEU A 42 -25.49 -26.93 -5.98
C LEU A 42 -24.09 -27.50 -5.75
N LEU A 43 -23.63 -28.42 -6.62
CA LEU A 43 -22.28 -28.99 -6.57
C LEU A 43 -21.20 -27.93 -6.81
N ALA A 44 -21.35 -27.08 -7.84
CA ALA A 44 -20.46 -25.97 -8.11
C ALA A 44 -20.44 -24.96 -6.95
N GLY A 45 -21.62 -24.65 -6.39
CA GLY A 45 -21.77 -23.81 -5.21
C GLY A 45 -21.01 -24.35 -4.00
N ALA A 46 -21.16 -25.64 -3.69
CA ALA A 46 -20.44 -26.32 -2.63
C ALA A 46 -18.92 -26.31 -2.87
N GLY A 47 -18.48 -26.56 -4.09
CA GLY A 47 -17.08 -26.43 -4.51
C GLY A 47 -16.52 -25.03 -4.25
N LEU A 48 -17.28 -23.99 -4.59
CA LEU A 48 -16.85 -22.59 -4.40
C LEU A 48 -16.81 -22.13 -2.94
N VAL A 49 -17.49 -22.80 -2.02
CA VAL A 49 -17.42 -22.49 -0.57
C VAL A 49 -16.02 -22.81 -0.02
N GLN A 50 -15.42 -23.90 -0.48
CA GLN A 50 -14.08 -24.35 -0.06
C GLN A 50 -12.93 -23.67 -0.82
N ARG A 51 -13.21 -22.73 -1.75
CA ARG A 51 -12.22 -22.12 -2.67
C ARG A 51 -11.04 -21.39 -2.01
N ARG A 52 -11.17 -20.97 -0.75
CA ARG A 52 -10.10 -20.26 -0.01
C ARG A 52 -9.17 -21.21 0.73
N GLU A 53 -9.68 -22.34 1.20
CA GLU A 53 -8.94 -23.31 2.02
C GLU A 53 -8.39 -24.45 1.16
N ARG A 54 -9.17 -24.91 0.18
CA ARG A 54 -8.82 -25.99 -0.74
C ARG A 54 -9.12 -25.56 -2.19
N PRO A 55 -8.35 -24.63 -2.75
CA PRO A 55 -8.64 -24.05 -4.07
C PRO A 55 -8.62 -25.06 -5.22
N LEU A 56 -7.79 -26.11 -5.12
CA LEU A 56 -7.71 -27.14 -6.17
C LEU A 56 -8.89 -28.11 -6.12
N SER A 57 -9.34 -28.52 -4.94
CA SER A 57 -10.54 -29.36 -4.83
C SER A 57 -11.78 -28.56 -5.24
N ALA A 58 -11.84 -27.27 -4.91
CA ALA A 58 -12.87 -26.36 -5.39
C ALA A 58 -12.91 -26.32 -6.93
N LEU A 59 -11.76 -26.15 -7.58
CA LEU A 59 -11.67 -26.16 -9.04
C LEU A 59 -12.13 -27.49 -9.62
N ALA A 60 -11.63 -28.62 -9.12
CA ALA A 60 -12.03 -29.94 -9.60
C ALA A 60 -13.54 -30.20 -9.45
N THR A 61 -14.13 -29.78 -8.32
CA THR A 61 -15.57 -29.93 -8.05
C THR A 61 -16.39 -29.08 -9.01
N VAL A 62 -15.94 -27.85 -9.28
CA VAL A 62 -16.61 -26.93 -10.22
C VAL A 62 -16.53 -27.44 -11.65
N LEU A 63 -15.35 -27.88 -12.11
CA LEU A 63 -15.20 -28.47 -13.45
C LEU A 63 -16.07 -29.72 -13.63
N ALA A 64 -16.13 -30.59 -12.61
CA ALA A 64 -17.01 -31.75 -12.66
C ALA A 64 -18.51 -31.35 -12.72
N ALA A 65 -18.90 -30.34 -11.96
CA ALA A 65 -20.26 -29.82 -11.99
C ALA A 65 -20.63 -29.24 -13.36
N ASP A 66 -19.71 -28.50 -13.99
CA ASP A 66 -19.93 -27.89 -15.30
C ASP A 66 -20.13 -28.95 -16.39
N VAL A 67 -19.26 -29.98 -16.41
CA VAL A 67 -19.40 -31.13 -17.32
C VAL A 67 -20.74 -31.85 -17.12
N ILE A 68 -21.17 -32.08 -15.87
CA ILE A 68 -22.48 -32.69 -15.57
C ILE A 68 -23.62 -31.81 -16.10
N ALA A 69 -23.53 -30.50 -15.93
CA ALA A 69 -24.56 -29.58 -16.38
C ALA A 69 -24.66 -29.54 -17.91
N VAL A 70 -23.52 -29.48 -18.61
CA VAL A 70 -23.45 -29.49 -20.08
C VAL A 70 -24.00 -30.80 -20.66
N LEU A 71 -23.70 -31.94 -20.04
CA LEU A 71 -24.21 -33.24 -20.48
C LEU A 71 -25.71 -33.42 -20.19
N GLY A 72 -26.24 -32.74 -19.17
CA GLY A 72 -27.64 -32.82 -18.76
C GLY A 72 -28.56 -31.73 -19.31
N ALA A 73 -28.01 -30.68 -19.92
CA ALA A 73 -28.76 -29.57 -20.50
C ALA A 73 -29.50 -29.99 -21.80
N PRO A 74 -30.70 -29.45 -22.06
CA PRO A 74 -31.41 -29.71 -23.32
C PRO A 74 -30.62 -29.14 -24.51
N VAL A 75 -30.73 -29.82 -25.66
CA VAL A 75 -29.87 -29.62 -26.84
C VAL A 75 -30.32 -28.43 -27.71
N ASP A 76 -31.54 -27.93 -27.51
CA ASP A 76 -32.19 -27.02 -28.45
C ASP A 76 -32.04 -25.54 -28.02
N ALA A 77 -31.49 -24.72 -28.93
CA ALA A 77 -31.32 -23.25 -28.90
C ALA A 77 -30.38 -22.67 -27.82
N GLN A 78 -29.07 -22.67 -28.11
CA GLN A 78 -28.03 -22.20 -27.18
C GLN A 78 -27.58 -20.73 -27.29
N TRP A 79 -28.25 -19.84 -28.04
CA TRP A 79 -27.79 -18.43 -28.11
C TRP A 79 -28.90 -17.38 -28.12
N VAL A 80 -28.84 -16.50 -27.10
CA VAL A 80 -29.43 -15.15 -26.93
C VAL A 80 -30.97 -15.03 -27.03
N GLU A 81 -31.67 -15.94 -27.70
CA GLU A 81 -33.12 -16.10 -27.62
C GLU A 81 -33.45 -17.19 -26.57
N THR A 82 -33.53 -16.79 -25.30
CA THR A 82 -34.24 -17.53 -24.23
C THR A 82 -33.94 -19.06 -24.16
N GLY A 83 -32.75 -19.51 -23.77
CA GLY A 83 -32.51 -20.98 -23.74
C GLY A 83 -31.23 -21.58 -23.14
N ASP A 84 -30.17 -20.82 -22.86
CA ASP A 84 -28.91 -21.47 -22.45
C ASP A 84 -28.91 -21.90 -20.96
N ALA A 85 -29.12 -23.20 -20.73
CA ALA A 85 -29.32 -23.78 -19.41
C ALA A 85 -28.13 -23.68 -18.45
N VAL A 86 -26.95 -23.24 -18.92
CA VAL A 86 -25.68 -23.21 -18.16
C VAL A 86 -24.95 -21.87 -18.15
N LEU A 87 -25.52 -20.80 -18.73
CA LEU A 87 -24.85 -19.52 -18.95
C LEU A 87 -24.15 -18.91 -17.71
N ILE A 88 -24.83 -18.83 -16.58
CA ILE A 88 -24.29 -18.25 -15.33
C ILE A 88 -23.33 -19.25 -14.66
N LEU A 89 -23.55 -20.56 -14.84
CA LEU A 89 -22.68 -21.62 -14.33
C LEU A 89 -21.28 -21.55 -14.97
N SER A 90 -21.17 -21.15 -16.23
CA SER A 90 -19.90 -20.94 -16.96
C SER A 90 -18.98 -19.90 -16.33
N ILE A 91 -19.48 -19.06 -15.40
CA ILE A 91 -18.67 -18.11 -14.63
C ILE A 91 -17.93 -18.81 -13.47
N THR A 92 -18.44 -19.95 -13.00
CA THR A 92 -17.91 -20.63 -11.80
C THR A 92 -16.47 -21.15 -11.97
N PRO A 93 -16.04 -21.72 -13.13
CA PRO A 93 -14.64 -22.10 -13.34
C PRO A 93 -13.69 -20.90 -13.28
N LEU A 94 -14.10 -19.73 -13.76
CA LEU A 94 -13.30 -18.50 -13.69
C LEU A 94 -13.05 -18.08 -12.23
N VAL A 95 -14.09 -18.17 -11.38
CA VAL A 95 -13.99 -17.85 -9.95
C VAL A 95 -13.10 -18.85 -9.22
N ALA A 96 -13.20 -20.14 -9.57
CA ALA A 96 -12.38 -21.20 -8.99
C ALA A 96 -10.90 -21.04 -9.40
N LEU A 97 -10.62 -20.82 -10.69
CA LEU A 97 -9.28 -20.59 -11.22
C LEU A 97 -8.63 -19.33 -10.62
N PHE A 98 -9.39 -18.24 -10.47
CA PHE A 98 -8.93 -17.06 -9.74
C PHE A 98 -8.51 -17.40 -8.31
N SER A 99 -9.29 -18.24 -7.63
CA SER A 99 -9.02 -18.65 -6.26
C SER A 99 -7.74 -19.49 -6.15
N VAL A 100 -7.47 -20.38 -7.13
CA VAL A 100 -6.18 -21.08 -7.27
C VAL A 100 -5.05 -20.09 -7.48
N ALA A 101 -5.21 -19.11 -8.39
CA ALA A 101 -4.19 -18.10 -8.68
C ALA A 101 -3.82 -17.24 -7.46
N VAL A 102 -4.77 -17.00 -6.55
CA VAL A 102 -4.56 -16.24 -5.31
C VAL A 102 -3.97 -17.10 -4.18
N HIS A 103 -4.50 -18.29 -3.93
CA HIS A 103 -4.24 -19.05 -2.70
C HIS A 103 -3.29 -20.24 -2.88
N ALA A 104 -3.17 -20.80 -4.09
CA ALA A 104 -2.34 -21.99 -4.34
C ALA A 104 -0.86 -21.64 -4.63
N PRO A 105 0.07 -22.60 -4.41
CA PRO A 105 1.46 -22.44 -4.81
C PRO A 105 1.61 -22.38 -6.34
N GLY A 106 2.57 -21.58 -6.81
CA GLY A 106 2.72 -21.27 -8.24
C GLY A 106 2.97 -22.48 -9.14
N ARG A 107 3.59 -23.54 -8.60
CA ARG A 107 3.87 -24.81 -9.31
C ARG A 107 2.62 -25.57 -9.76
N LEU A 108 1.46 -25.31 -9.14
CA LEU A 108 0.21 -26.01 -9.44
C LEU A 108 -0.66 -25.25 -10.46
N LEU A 109 -0.27 -24.02 -10.84
CA LEU A 109 -1.03 -23.20 -11.78
C LEU A 109 -1.05 -23.75 -13.21
N PRO A 110 0.05 -24.28 -13.77
CA PRO A 110 0.00 -24.86 -15.11
C PRO A 110 -0.98 -26.03 -15.18
N ALA A 111 -1.00 -26.89 -14.16
CA ALA A 111 -1.93 -28.02 -14.08
C ALA A 111 -3.39 -27.55 -13.93
N ALA A 112 -3.65 -26.55 -13.09
CA ALA A 112 -4.99 -25.97 -12.95
C ALA A 112 -5.48 -25.29 -14.23
N PHE A 113 -4.59 -24.55 -14.92
CA PHE A 113 -4.88 -23.92 -16.20
C PHE A 113 -5.17 -24.97 -17.28
N ALA A 114 -4.32 -25.98 -17.40
CA ALA A 114 -4.52 -27.09 -18.33
C ALA A 114 -5.82 -27.85 -18.06
N GLY A 115 -6.20 -28.03 -16.79
CA GLY A 115 -7.47 -28.67 -16.42
C GLY A 115 -8.70 -27.90 -16.90
N VAL A 116 -8.70 -26.57 -16.79
CA VAL A 116 -9.81 -25.74 -17.30
C VAL A 116 -9.83 -25.74 -18.83
N VAL A 117 -8.67 -25.67 -19.50
CA VAL A 117 -8.61 -25.76 -20.96
C VAL A 117 -9.07 -27.14 -21.47
N ALA A 118 -8.71 -28.21 -20.76
CA ALA A 118 -9.13 -29.57 -21.10
C ALA A 118 -10.65 -29.77 -20.92
N GLU A 119 -11.23 -29.18 -19.88
CA GLU A 119 -12.68 -29.17 -19.68
C GLU A 119 -13.39 -28.40 -20.79
N GLN A 120 -12.89 -27.21 -21.15
CA GLN A 120 -13.42 -26.44 -22.28
C GLN A 120 -13.32 -27.21 -23.62
N MET A 121 -12.21 -27.92 -23.86
CA MET A 121 -12.07 -28.81 -25.02
C MET A 121 -13.09 -29.97 -24.98
N LEU A 122 -13.32 -30.57 -23.81
CA LEU A 122 -14.31 -31.64 -23.65
C LEU A 122 -15.72 -31.13 -23.96
N VAL A 123 -16.10 -29.96 -23.43
CA VAL A 123 -17.39 -29.31 -23.72
C VAL A 123 -17.54 -29.06 -25.22
N SER A 124 -16.49 -28.57 -25.88
CA SER A 124 -16.47 -28.36 -27.33
C SER A 124 -16.76 -29.66 -28.09
N VAL A 125 -16.07 -30.75 -27.76
CA VAL A 125 -16.26 -32.07 -28.40
C VAL A 125 -17.67 -32.60 -28.19
N VAL A 126 -18.25 -32.40 -27.00
CA VAL A 126 -19.63 -32.84 -26.69
C VAL A 126 -20.68 -32.04 -27.46
N GLN A 127 -20.38 -30.79 -27.82
CA GLN A 127 -21.28 -29.91 -28.57
C GLN A 127 -21.08 -29.96 -30.08
N ASP A 128 -20.06 -30.68 -30.56
CA ASP A 128 -19.76 -30.83 -31.99
C ASP A 128 -20.92 -31.48 -32.76
N GLY A 129 -21.21 -30.96 -33.96
CA GLY A 129 -22.30 -31.42 -34.82
C GLY A 129 -23.72 -30.97 -34.42
N LYS A 130 -23.89 -30.11 -33.41
CA LYS A 130 -25.20 -29.54 -33.03
C LYS A 130 -25.60 -28.36 -33.95
N PRO A 131 -26.91 -28.15 -34.22
CA PRO A 131 -27.38 -27.05 -35.07
C PRO A 131 -26.91 -25.68 -34.56
N GLY A 132 -26.29 -24.87 -35.42
CA GLY A 132 -25.76 -23.55 -35.07
C GLY A 132 -24.39 -23.55 -34.38
N ILE A 133 -23.75 -24.71 -34.24
CA ILE A 133 -22.40 -24.86 -33.67
C ILE A 133 -21.50 -25.50 -34.73
N ASP A 134 -20.66 -24.69 -35.37
CA ASP A 134 -19.60 -25.18 -36.25
C ASP A 134 -18.25 -25.25 -35.52
N TRP A 135 -17.31 -26.01 -36.10
CA TRP A 135 -15.99 -26.20 -35.53
C TRP A 135 -15.16 -24.91 -35.47
N VAL A 136 -15.49 -23.91 -36.30
CA VAL A 136 -14.83 -22.61 -36.36
C VAL A 136 -15.20 -21.76 -35.14
N LEU A 137 -16.50 -21.63 -34.85
CA LEU A 137 -17.04 -20.97 -33.65
C LEU A 137 -16.50 -21.65 -32.40
N GLN A 138 -16.45 -22.98 -32.37
CA GLN A 138 -15.85 -23.73 -31.27
C GLN A 138 -14.37 -23.40 -31.06
N ALA A 139 -13.57 -23.35 -32.13
CA ALA A 139 -12.17 -22.95 -32.06
C ALA A 139 -12.02 -21.50 -31.58
N GLN A 140 -12.90 -20.58 -32.00
CA GLN A 140 -12.93 -19.19 -31.54
C GLN A 140 -13.25 -19.09 -30.04
N LEU A 141 -14.25 -19.83 -29.56
CA LEU A 141 -14.62 -19.87 -28.14
C LEU A 141 -13.50 -20.46 -27.28
N LEU A 142 -12.82 -21.51 -27.76
CA LEU A 142 -11.67 -22.10 -27.08
C LEU A 142 -10.52 -21.08 -26.96
N ALA A 143 -10.19 -20.40 -28.06
CA ALA A 143 -9.14 -19.39 -28.10
C ALA A 143 -9.44 -18.20 -27.16
N ALA A 144 -10.69 -17.71 -27.19
CA ALA A 144 -11.17 -16.66 -26.30
C ALA A 144 -11.16 -17.10 -24.83
N GLY A 145 -11.56 -18.35 -24.54
CA GLY A 145 -11.53 -18.93 -23.20
C GLY A 145 -10.10 -19.01 -22.65
N VAL A 146 -9.16 -19.59 -23.40
CA VAL A 146 -7.73 -19.64 -23.04
C VAL A 146 -7.19 -18.25 -22.69
N PHE A 147 -7.55 -17.23 -23.48
CA PHE A 147 -7.19 -15.85 -23.22
C PHE A 147 -7.76 -15.34 -21.88
N VAL A 148 -9.06 -15.52 -21.64
CA VAL A 148 -9.73 -15.12 -20.40
C VAL A 148 -9.13 -15.84 -19.18
N HIS A 149 -8.88 -17.15 -19.27
CA HIS A 149 -8.21 -17.92 -18.21
C HIS A 149 -6.82 -17.35 -17.88
N GLY A 150 -6.06 -16.94 -18.90
CA GLY A 150 -4.74 -16.33 -18.74
C GLY A 150 -4.81 -15.01 -17.97
N LEU A 151 -5.81 -14.18 -18.29
CA LEU A 151 -6.10 -12.94 -17.56
C LEU A 151 -6.47 -13.22 -16.10
N ILE A 152 -7.34 -14.19 -15.85
CA ILE A 152 -7.76 -14.59 -14.49
C ILE A 152 -6.56 -15.00 -13.64
N VAL A 153 -5.66 -15.83 -14.19
CA VAL A 153 -4.43 -16.24 -13.51
C VAL A 153 -3.54 -15.03 -13.23
N LEU A 154 -3.35 -14.15 -14.21
CA LEU A 154 -2.53 -12.94 -14.05
C LEU A 154 -3.07 -12.03 -12.94
N PHE A 155 -4.37 -11.75 -12.92
CA PHE A 155 -5.02 -10.93 -11.90
C PHE A 155 -4.94 -11.58 -10.52
N GLY A 156 -5.17 -12.89 -10.41
CA GLY A 156 -5.05 -13.61 -9.15
C GLY A 156 -3.62 -13.57 -8.59
N ARG A 157 -2.61 -13.72 -9.45
CA ARG A 157 -1.20 -13.63 -9.04
C ARG A 157 -0.79 -12.23 -8.62
N ARG A 158 -1.27 -11.21 -9.33
CA ARG A 158 -1.09 -9.81 -8.92
C ARG A 158 -1.72 -9.54 -7.56
N ARG A 159 -2.92 -10.09 -7.32
CA ARG A 159 -3.61 -9.97 -6.04
C ARG A 159 -2.86 -10.65 -4.90
N ARG A 160 -2.29 -11.85 -5.13
CA ARG A 160 -1.44 -12.55 -4.16
C ARG A 160 -0.21 -11.73 -3.78
N ARG A 161 0.52 -11.19 -4.77
CA ARG A 161 1.69 -10.33 -4.53
C ARG A 161 1.34 -9.12 -3.69
N PHE A 162 0.24 -8.45 -4.03
CA PHE A 162 -0.26 -7.30 -3.27
C PHE A 162 -0.57 -7.63 -1.81
N HIS A 163 -1.17 -8.79 -1.52
CA HIS A 163 -1.40 -9.21 -0.14
C HIS A 163 -0.10 -9.51 0.62
N ALA A 164 0.89 -10.12 -0.06
CA ALA A 164 2.19 -10.39 0.54
C ALA A 164 2.97 -9.11 0.87
N GLU A 165 3.01 -8.15 -0.07
CA GLU A 165 3.67 -6.85 0.11
C GLU A 165 3.06 -6.08 1.29
N ARG A 166 1.73 -6.08 1.44
CA ARG A 166 1.06 -5.42 2.58
C ARG A 166 1.36 -6.10 3.91
N ALA A 167 1.39 -7.43 3.94
CA ALA A 167 1.74 -8.17 5.15
C ALA A 167 3.21 -7.94 5.54
N GLU A 168 4.10 -7.77 4.56
CA GLU A 168 5.50 -7.43 4.82
C GLU A 168 5.67 -5.99 5.30
N ALA A 169 4.99 -5.03 4.68
CA ALA A 169 4.99 -3.63 5.13
C ALA A 169 4.46 -3.49 6.56
N ALA A 170 3.37 -4.18 6.91
CA ALA A 170 2.85 -4.22 8.27
C ALA A 170 3.88 -4.79 9.27
N ARG A 171 4.53 -5.90 8.92
CA ARG A 171 5.60 -6.49 9.76
C ARG A 171 6.80 -5.56 9.95
N ARG A 172 7.20 -4.82 8.90
CA ARG A 172 8.29 -3.84 9.01
C ARG A 172 7.92 -2.67 9.92
N LEU A 173 6.68 -2.19 9.84
CA LEU A 173 6.17 -1.14 10.73
C LEU A 173 6.15 -1.61 12.18
N ASP A 174 5.64 -2.82 12.44
CA ASP A 174 5.60 -3.39 13.79
C ASP A 174 7.02 -3.64 14.35
N ALA A 175 7.95 -4.09 13.52
CA ALA A 175 9.36 -4.26 13.92
C ALA A 175 10.03 -2.90 14.23
N ALA A 176 9.77 -1.86 13.43
CA ALA A 176 10.28 -0.51 13.67
C ALA A 176 9.74 0.07 14.99
N ARG A 177 8.46 -0.13 15.29
CA ARG A 177 7.84 0.23 16.58
C ARG A 177 8.54 -0.46 17.76
N GLN A 178 8.76 -1.77 17.67
CA GLN A 178 9.42 -2.53 18.73
C GLN A 178 10.88 -2.10 18.94
N ALA A 179 11.61 -1.82 17.84
CA ALA A 179 12.98 -1.31 17.92
C ALA A 179 13.07 0.07 18.59
N GLY A 180 12.12 0.97 18.31
CA GLY A 180 12.04 2.28 18.95
C GLY A 180 11.83 2.21 20.46
N LEU A 181 10.93 1.35 20.93
CA LEU A 181 10.67 1.15 22.36
C LEU A 181 11.90 0.57 23.09
N GLY A 182 12.56 -0.44 22.51
CA GLY A 182 13.73 -1.09 23.12
C GLY A 182 14.98 -0.20 23.21
N ALA A 183 15.15 0.74 22.26
CA ALA A 183 16.28 1.67 22.26
C ALA A 183 16.22 2.68 23.42
N ALA A 184 15.02 3.20 23.71
CA ALA A 184 14.80 4.14 24.81
C ALA A 184 15.12 3.51 26.17
N ASP A 185 14.65 2.28 26.43
CA ASP A 185 14.90 1.58 27.69
C ASP A 185 16.36 1.16 27.88
N THR A 186 17.05 0.84 26.78
CA THR A 186 18.47 0.48 26.82
C THR A 186 19.32 1.69 27.19
N GLU A 187 19.01 2.86 26.63
CA GLU A 187 19.72 4.10 26.96
C GLU A 187 19.39 4.58 28.38
N ARG A 188 18.13 4.47 28.84
CA ARG A 188 17.75 4.75 30.25
C ARG A 188 18.55 3.91 31.24
N ARG A 189 18.62 2.59 31.03
CA ARG A 189 19.39 1.67 31.90
C ARG A 189 20.89 1.96 31.89
N ARG A 190 21.43 2.46 30.78
CA ARG A 190 22.83 2.86 30.67
C ARG A 190 23.08 4.16 31.44
N LEU A 191 22.26 5.19 31.26
CA LEU A 191 22.38 6.47 31.97
C LEU A 191 22.22 6.29 33.48
N ALA A 192 21.27 5.47 33.93
CA ALA A 192 21.11 5.16 35.35
C ALA A 192 22.37 4.51 35.96
N ARG A 193 23.03 3.60 35.24
CA ARG A 193 24.31 3.01 35.67
C ARG A 193 25.46 4.00 35.68
N GLU A 194 25.63 4.79 34.62
CA GLU A 194 26.70 5.81 34.54
C GLU A 194 26.53 6.87 35.65
N LEU A 195 25.30 7.29 35.97
CA LEU A 195 25.00 8.18 37.09
C LEU A 195 25.25 7.53 38.46
N HIS A 196 24.89 6.25 38.62
CA HIS A 196 25.10 5.53 39.87
C HIS A 196 26.60 5.36 40.17
N ASP A 197 27.37 4.90 39.18
CA ASP A 197 28.78 4.55 39.35
C ASP A 197 29.65 5.78 39.65
N VAL A 198 29.42 6.89 38.93
CA VAL A 198 30.21 8.11 39.11
C VAL A 198 29.81 8.85 40.39
N THR A 199 28.53 9.06 40.64
CA THR A 199 28.12 10.00 41.69
C THR A 199 27.90 9.36 43.06
N ALA A 200 27.32 8.15 43.11
CA ALA A 200 26.99 7.52 44.39
C ALA A 200 28.25 7.09 45.12
N HIS A 201 29.24 6.57 44.37
CA HIS A 201 30.51 6.12 44.93
C HIS A 201 31.31 7.26 45.56
N HIS A 202 31.45 8.40 44.86
CA HIS A 202 32.20 9.55 45.36
C HIS A 202 31.52 10.23 46.55
N LEU A 203 30.21 10.47 46.50
CA LEU A 203 29.47 11.07 47.61
C LEU A 203 29.43 10.15 48.85
N THR A 204 29.30 8.83 48.65
CA THR A 204 29.36 7.86 49.76
C THR A 204 30.75 7.86 50.41
N SER A 205 31.82 7.93 49.61
CA SER A 205 33.19 8.03 50.13
C SER A 205 33.42 9.30 50.94
N ILE A 206 32.84 10.43 50.51
CA ILE A 206 32.87 11.69 51.27
C ILE A 206 32.13 11.54 52.61
N VAL A 207 30.95 10.91 52.63
CA VAL A 207 30.19 10.68 53.86
C VAL A 207 30.97 9.78 54.83
N VAL A 208 31.55 8.68 54.35
CA VAL A 208 32.29 7.73 55.20
C VAL A 208 33.54 8.38 55.80
N ASN A 209 34.36 9.06 54.99
CA ASN A 209 35.58 9.72 55.47
C ASN A 209 35.27 10.89 56.42
N SER A 210 34.22 11.67 56.12
CA SER A 210 33.81 12.79 56.97
C SER A 210 33.22 12.30 58.30
N SER A 211 32.41 11.23 58.31
CA SER A 211 31.92 10.63 59.56
C SER A 211 33.04 10.02 60.42
N ALA A 212 34.03 9.37 59.80
CA ALA A 212 35.19 8.85 60.53
C ALA A 212 36.01 9.98 61.18
N ALA A 213 36.23 11.08 60.45
CA ALA A 213 36.94 12.25 60.96
C ALA A 213 36.13 13.04 62.01
N GLU A 214 34.80 12.99 61.98
CA GLU A 214 33.94 13.59 63.00
C GLU A 214 34.00 12.82 64.33
N MET A 215 34.03 11.48 64.28
CA MET A 215 34.12 10.64 65.49
C MET A 215 35.50 10.67 66.16
N LEU A 216 36.57 10.86 65.37
CA LEU A 216 37.95 10.76 65.83
C LEU A 216 38.67 12.12 65.91
N GLY A 217 38.04 13.20 65.46
CA GLY A 217 38.67 14.50 65.24
C GLY A 217 39.22 15.17 66.50
N ASP A 218 38.62 14.92 67.66
CA ASP A 218 39.11 15.43 68.95
C ASP A 218 40.42 14.74 69.40
N GLN A 219 40.66 13.53 68.90
CA GLN A 219 41.85 12.72 69.23
C GLN A 219 42.94 12.82 68.16
N ARG A 220 42.56 13.14 66.91
CA ARG A 220 43.45 13.26 65.75
C ARG A 220 42.98 14.40 64.83
N PRO A 221 43.38 15.64 65.12
CA PRO A 221 43.01 16.79 64.30
C PRO A 221 43.53 16.71 62.86
N GLU A 222 44.63 15.97 62.61
CA GLU A 222 45.11 15.66 61.25
C GLU A 222 44.05 14.96 60.37
N LEU A 223 43.27 14.03 60.93
CA LEU A 223 42.21 13.32 60.17
C LEU A 223 41.09 14.24 59.73
N ARG A 224 40.82 15.30 60.51
CA ARG A 224 39.82 16.32 60.17
C ARG A 224 40.28 17.16 58.97
N ALA A 225 41.55 17.54 58.93
CA ALA A 225 42.12 18.28 57.82
C ALA A 225 42.16 17.42 56.54
N GLU A 226 42.57 16.15 56.64
CA GLU A 226 42.59 15.20 55.52
C GLU A 226 41.19 14.94 54.95
N ALA A 227 40.18 14.77 55.80
CA ALA A 227 38.80 14.57 55.35
C ALA A 227 38.22 15.80 54.64
N LEU A 228 38.55 17.02 55.09
CA LEU A 228 38.15 18.26 54.43
C LEU A 228 38.83 18.43 53.06
N ASP A 229 40.13 18.16 52.95
CA ASP A 229 40.84 18.20 51.65
C ASP A 229 40.30 17.15 50.67
N PHE A 230 40.07 15.93 51.15
CA PHE A 230 39.44 14.87 50.37
C PHE A 230 38.04 15.28 49.90
N ALA A 231 37.21 15.83 50.78
CA ALA A 231 35.87 16.30 50.43
C ALA A 231 35.90 17.46 49.41
N ALA A 232 36.85 18.38 49.52
CA ALA A 232 36.99 19.49 48.58
C ALA A 232 37.41 19.01 47.18
N ARG A 233 38.43 18.14 47.08
CA ARG A 233 38.87 17.56 45.80
C ARG A 233 37.79 16.69 45.16
N THR A 234 37.34 15.66 45.87
CA THR A 234 36.36 14.70 45.34
C THR A 234 35.00 15.37 45.09
N GLY A 235 34.63 16.39 45.88
CA GLY A 235 33.45 17.21 45.63
C GLY A 235 33.52 18.00 44.32
N ARG A 236 34.65 18.66 44.04
CA ARG A 236 34.88 19.37 42.77
C ARG A 236 34.89 18.41 41.57
N GLU A 237 35.58 17.27 41.69
CA GLU A 237 35.61 16.23 40.65
C GLU A 237 34.21 15.68 40.34
N THR A 238 33.41 15.42 41.38
CA THR A 238 32.03 14.94 41.25
C THR A 238 31.13 16.00 40.61
N LEU A 239 31.24 17.26 41.02
CA LEU A 239 30.48 18.37 40.46
C LEU A 239 30.80 18.60 38.98
N ASP A 240 32.07 18.54 38.62
CA ASP A 240 32.50 18.67 37.23
C ASP A 240 32.05 17.49 36.37
N ALA A 241 32.07 16.27 36.90
CA ALA A 241 31.54 15.10 36.22
C ALA A 241 30.02 15.20 36.00
N LEU A 242 29.27 15.66 37.00
CA LEU A 242 27.83 15.92 36.89
C LEU A 242 27.52 17.03 35.88
N ARG A 243 28.26 18.15 35.92
CA ARG A 243 28.10 19.25 34.95
C ARG A 243 28.36 18.78 33.52
N ARG A 244 29.39 17.94 33.30
CA ARG A 244 29.66 17.33 32.00
C ARG A 244 28.52 16.40 31.55
N LEU A 245 27.95 15.59 32.45
CA LEU A 245 26.82 14.71 32.12
C LEU A 245 25.56 15.51 31.76
N VAL A 246 25.28 16.61 32.47
CA VAL A 246 24.13 17.50 32.17
C VAL A 246 24.33 18.28 30.89
N ALA A 247 25.55 18.75 30.61
CA ALA A 247 25.89 19.45 29.37
C ALA A 247 25.64 18.59 28.11
N ILE A 248 25.74 17.27 28.24
CA ILE A 248 25.47 16.31 27.15
C ILE A 248 23.97 16.04 26.96
N LEU A 249 23.11 16.48 27.90
CA LEU A 249 21.64 16.43 27.83
C LEU A 249 21.05 17.84 27.54
N PRO A 250 21.20 18.43 26.34
CA PRO A 250 20.48 19.65 26.04
C PRO A 250 18.98 19.40 25.81
N VAL A 251 18.20 20.26 26.45
CA VAL A 251 16.78 20.56 26.29
C VAL A 251 16.59 21.29 24.96
N THR A 252 15.90 20.68 23.99
CA THR A 252 15.37 21.41 22.82
C THR A 252 13.86 21.24 22.82
N THR A 253 13.15 22.36 22.95
CA THR A 253 11.69 22.45 23.01
C THR A 253 11.10 22.53 21.61
N GLY A 254 10.59 21.42 21.09
CA GLY A 254 9.72 21.44 19.91
C GLY A 254 10.42 21.63 18.56
N ARG A 255 9.62 21.43 17.51
CA ARG A 255 10.03 21.37 16.10
C ARG A 255 10.32 22.75 15.47
N ASP A 256 9.94 23.84 16.13
CA ASP A 256 10.11 25.20 15.62
C ASP A 256 11.26 25.99 16.28
N ASP A 257 11.86 25.48 17.37
CA ASP A 257 12.98 26.13 18.07
C ASP A 257 14.23 25.22 18.07
N THR A 258 14.69 24.78 16.90
CA THR A 258 16.05 24.20 16.82
C THR A 258 17.05 25.34 17.02
N PRO A 259 17.89 25.33 18.08
CA PRO A 259 18.85 26.42 18.32
C PRO A 259 19.83 26.52 17.15
N SER A 260 20.36 27.72 16.90
CA SER A 260 21.34 27.90 15.84
C SER A 260 22.61 27.08 16.13
N LEU A 261 23.40 26.79 15.09
CA LEU A 261 24.71 26.18 15.29
C LEU A 261 25.65 27.10 16.11
N GLY A 262 25.40 28.42 16.07
CA GLY A 262 26.06 29.41 16.93
C GLY A 262 25.75 29.21 18.42
N ASP A 263 24.48 29.10 18.77
CA ASP A 263 24.03 28.90 20.17
C ASP A 263 24.57 27.59 20.75
N LEU A 264 24.59 26.53 19.94
CA LEU A 264 25.20 25.27 20.32
C LEU A 264 26.69 25.45 20.63
N ALA A 265 27.43 26.14 19.76
CA ALA A 265 28.85 26.40 19.98
C ALA A 265 29.10 27.26 21.23
N ASP A 266 28.26 28.26 21.51
CA ASP A 266 28.36 29.09 22.72
C ASP A 266 28.19 28.27 24.00
N GLY A 267 27.27 27.30 24.02
CA GLY A 267 27.12 26.35 25.12
C GLY A 267 28.40 25.57 25.39
N PHE A 268 29.09 25.11 24.35
CA PHE A 268 30.36 24.39 24.50
C PHE A 268 31.55 25.32 24.81
N ARG A 269 31.53 26.58 24.37
CA ARG A 269 32.53 27.60 24.78
C ARG A 269 32.47 27.86 26.29
N ALA A 270 31.27 27.92 26.87
CA ALA A 270 31.08 28.06 28.31
C ALA A 270 31.66 26.87 29.12
N LEU A 271 31.84 25.71 28.47
CA LEU A 271 32.49 24.52 29.05
C LEU A 271 34.01 24.51 28.86
N GLY A 272 34.60 25.61 28.37
CA GLY A 272 36.05 25.79 28.21
C GLY A 272 36.61 25.31 26.86
N GLN A 273 35.74 25.01 25.88
CA GLN A 273 36.17 24.54 24.56
C GLN A 273 36.40 25.72 23.60
N ARG A 274 37.47 25.68 22.81
CA ARG A 274 37.79 26.75 21.84
C ARG A 274 37.13 26.44 20.50
N ILE A 275 36.04 27.12 20.15
CA ILE A 275 35.25 26.80 18.95
C ILE A 275 35.14 28.00 18.01
N THR A 276 35.45 27.78 16.74
CA THR A 276 35.20 28.68 15.61
C THR A 276 34.04 28.13 14.77
N VAL A 277 33.06 28.99 14.44
CA VAL A 277 31.89 28.63 13.64
C VAL A 277 31.88 29.45 12.36
N GLU A 278 31.81 28.79 11.21
CA GLU A 278 31.77 29.40 9.88
C GLU A 278 30.48 28.99 9.15
N LEU A 279 29.58 29.95 8.94
CA LEU A 279 28.28 29.77 8.28
C LEU A 279 28.17 30.73 7.07
N PRO A 280 28.93 30.51 5.98
CA PRO A 280 28.94 31.41 4.82
C PRO A 280 27.55 31.67 4.23
N ASP A 281 26.66 30.67 4.27
CA ASP A 281 25.31 30.73 3.71
C ASP A 281 24.21 30.80 4.79
N GLY A 282 24.59 31.03 6.06
CA GLY A 282 23.67 31.02 7.21
C GLY A 282 23.42 29.63 7.80
N ASP A 283 22.45 29.54 8.73
CA ASP A 283 22.07 28.28 9.38
C ASP A 283 21.37 27.30 8.42
N PRO A 284 21.37 25.99 8.73
CA PRO A 284 20.67 25.01 7.93
C PRO A 284 19.16 25.28 7.81
N PRO A 285 18.53 24.95 6.67
CA PRO A 285 17.09 25.11 6.50
C PRO A 285 16.32 24.22 7.50
N PRO A 286 15.10 24.60 7.91
CA PRO A 286 14.33 23.90 8.94
C PRO A 286 14.17 22.39 8.71
N ALA A 287 14.10 21.97 7.44
CA ALA A 287 13.99 20.56 7.06
C ALA A 287 15.24 19.73 7.43
N HIS A 288 16.43 20.33 7.45
CA HIS A 288 17.70 19.64 7.71
C HIS A 288 18.31 20.02 9.07
N ALA A 289 17.88 21.13 9.67
CA ALA A 289 18.41 21.68 10.92
C ALA A 289 18.50 20.65 12.07
N PRO A 290 17.49 19.81 12.36
CA PRO A 290 17.58 18.86 13.46
C PRO A 290 18.66 17.79 13.27
N ALA A 291 18.83 17.30 12.03
CA ALA A 291 19.83 16.28 11.71
C ALA A 291 21.24 16.87 11.76
N ILE A 292 21.44 18.04 11.18
CA ILE A 292 22.73 18.75 11.18
C ILE A 292 23.13 19.15 12.60
N TYR A 293 22.21 19.73 13.37
CA TYR A 293 22.42 20.04 14.78
C TYR A 293 22.82 18.80 15.59
N GLY A 294 22.12 17.68 15.38
CA GLY A 294 22.44 16.41 16.03
C GLY A 294 23.79 15.81 15.64
N ILE A 295 24.31 16.11 14.45
CA ILE A 295 25.65 15.70 14.02
C ILE A 295 26.71 16.61 14.66
N VAL A 296 26.53 17.94 14.59
CA VAL A 296 27.47 18.90 15.20
C VAL A 296 27.57 18.68 16.70
N ARG A 297 26.44 18.48 17.40
CA ARG A 297 26.44 18.21 18.85
C ARG A 297 27.26 16.97 19.21
N GLU A 298 27.06 15.88 18.48
CA GLU A 298 27.79 14.63 18.71
C GLU A 298 29.29 14.81 18.44
N ALA A 299 29.64 15.55 17.38
CA ALA A 299 31.02 15.88 17.07
C ALA A 299 31.66 16.73 18.18
N LEU A 300 31.03 17.83 18.61
CA LEU A 300 31.52 18.68 19.69
C LEU A 300 31.64 17.94 21.03
N THR A 301 30.70 17.04 21.33
CA THR A 301 30.75 16.17 22.52
C THR A 301 31.94 15.21 22.46
N ASN A 302 32.20 14.62 21.29
CA ASN A 302 33.37 13.78 21.09
C ASN A 302 34.65 14.59 21.28
N THR A 303 34.73 15.80 20.73
CA THR A 303 35.88 16.67 20.91
C THR A 303 36.08 17.08 22.38
N LEU A 304 35.00 17.34 23.13
CA LEU A 304 35.08 17.66 24.57
C LEU A 304 35.63 16.46 25.37
N ARG A 305 35.31 15.23 24.95
CA ARG A 305 35.73 13.99 25.59
C ARG A 305 37.16 13.57 25.20
N TYR A 306 37.53 13.69 23.93
CA TYR A 306 38.76 13.11 23.38
C TYR A 306 39.85 14.14 23.04
N ALA A 307 39.49 15.41 22.91
CA ALA A 307 40.41 16.50 22.61
C ALA A 307 40.16 17.73 23.53
N PRO A 308 40.18 17.56 24.86
CA PRO A 308 39.94 18.67 25.78
C PRO A 308 40.99 19.76 25.56
N GLY A 309 40.54 21.01 25.47
CA GLY A 309 41.39 22.18 25.21
C GLY A 309 41.81 22.40 23.75
N GLY A 310 41.52 21.45 22.85
CA GLY A 310 41.74 21.61 21.40
C GLY A 310 40.86 22.70 20.78
N HIS A 311 41.32 23.27 19.68
CA HIS A 311 40.53 24.17 18.85
C HIS A 311 39.65 23.38 17.88
N VAL A 312 38.37 23.74 17.83
CA VAL A 312 37.36 23.08 16.99
C VAL A 312 36.82 24.05 15.95
N LEU A 313 36.77 23.63 14.71
CA LEU A 313 36.15 24.34 13.59
C LEU A 313 34.84 23.65 13.21
N VAL A 314 33.74 24.38 13.21
CA VAL A 314 32.45 23.96 12.64
C VAL A 314 32.17 24.81 11.41
N ARG A 315 32.07 24.18 10.23
CA ARG A 315 31.73 24.85 8.98
C ARG A 315 30.53 24.18 8.32
N TYR A 316 29.55 24.97 7.89
CA TYR A 316 28.37 24.46 7.19
C TYR A 316 28.13 25.21 5.86
N SER A 317 27.70 24.46 4.85
CA SER A 317 27.19 24.93 3.56
C SER A 317 26.03 24.04 3.10
N PRO A 318 25.19 24.46 2.13
CA PRO A 318 24.08 23.64 1.61
C PRO A 318 24.49 22.26 1.07
N THR A 319 25.77 22.07 0.73
CA THR A 319 26.29 20.82 0.16
C THR A 319 27.16 20.03 1.13
N GLU A 320 27.60 20.63 2.25
CA GLU A 320 28.60 20.04 3.12
C GLU A 320 28.55 20.58 4.55
N LEU A 321 28.68 19.68 5.53
CA LEU A 321 28.98 19.99 6.92
C LEU A 321 30.36 19.43 7.29
N LEU A 322 31.18 20.24 7.96
CA LEU A 322 32.51 19.89 8.42
C LEU A 322 32.68 20.25 9.89
N VAL A 323 33.15 19.30 10.71
CA VAL A 323 33.60 19.54 12.09
C VAL A 323 34.99 18.96 12.26
N GLU A 324 35.96 19.79 12.61
CA GLU A 324 37.37 19.41 12.76
C GLU A 324 37.93 19.88 14.10
N ASP A 325 38.72 19.04 14.77
CA ASP A 325 39.55 19.44 15.89
C ASP A 325 41.04 19.23 15.60
N ASP A 326 41.91 19.97 16.31
CA ASP A 326 43.36 19.92 16.20
C ASP A 326 44.03 18.93 17.19
N GLY A 327 43.23 18.20 17.99
CA GLY A 327 43.70 17.30 19.04
C GLY A 327 43.85 17.95 20.43
N GLY A 328 43.75 17.15 21.50
CA GLY A 328 43.83 17.60 22.89
C GLY A 328 45.22 17.55 23.50
N THR A 329 45.39 18.18 24.66
CA THR A 329 46.68 18.27 25.40
C THR A 329 46.93 17.13 26.40
N ALA A 330 45.98 16.20 26.59
CA ALA A 330 46.05 15.15 27.61
C ALA A 330 45.77 13.75 27.05
N PRO A 331 46.45 12.69 27.55
CA PRO A 331 46.17 11.31 27.16
C PRO A 331 44.79 10.87 27.69
N VAL A 332 43.96 10.31 26.81
CA VAL A 332 42.61 9.87 27.16
C VAL A 332 42.64 8.43 27.69
N THR A 333 42.04 8.20 28.86
CA THR A 333 41.79 6.84 29.40
C THR A 333 40.29 6.54 29.29
N GLY A 334 39.92 5.50 28.52
CA GLY A 334 38.54 5.01 28.39
C GLY A 334 38.14 4.64 26.97
N LEU A 335 37.67 3.40 26.77
CA LEU A 335 37.23 2.87 25.46
C LEU A 335 35.90 3.52 25.02
N GLY A 336 35.97 4.42 24.04
CA GLY A 336 34.79 4.96 23.36
C GLY A 336 34.09 3.88 22.53
N GLY A 337 32.86 3.52 22.89
CA GLY A 337 32.13 2.37 22.32
C GLY A 337 31.65 2.49 20.86
N GLY A 338 32.29 3.28 19.99
CA GLY A 338 32.04 3.36 18.53
C GLY A 338 30.65 3.84 18.07
N ARG A 339 29.69 4.02 18.99
CA ARG A 339 28.28 4.29 18.69
C ARG A 339 28.00 5.72 18.17
N GLY A 340 28.79 6.71 18.58
CA GLY A 340 28.58 8.12 18.18
C GLY A 340 28.73 8.33 16.67
N VAL A 341 29.72 7.69 16.06
CA VAL A 341 29.94 7.77 14.60
C VAL A 341 28.81 7.09 13.82
N THR A 342 28.31 5.96 14.29
CA THR A 342 27.15 5.29 13.68
C THR A 342 25.91 6.17 13.70
N GLY A 343 25.62 6.80 14.85
CA GLY A 343 24.47 7.73 14.95
C GLY A 343 24.63 8.98 14.06
N MET A 344 25.84 9.49 13.87
CA MET A 344 26.10 10.57 12.91
C MET A 344 25.85 10.13 11.47
N ARG A 345 26.19 8.88 11.10
CA ARG A 345 25.89 8.32 9.77
C ARG A 345 24.40 8.14 9.53
N GLU A 346 23.68 7.60 10.51
CA GLU A 346 22.22 7.40 10.42
C GLU A 346 21.48 8.75 10.23
N ARG A 347 21.88 9.79 10.96
CA ARG A 347 21.32 11.13 10.81
C ARG A 347 21.64 11.77 9.45
N ALA A 348 22.88 11.61 8.96
CA ALA A 348 23.24 12.07 7.62
C ALA A 348 22.39 11.36 6.54
N GLN A 349 22.22 10.05 6.66
CA GLN A 349 21.39 9.26 5.74
C GLN A 349 19.91 9.66 5.78
N SER A 350 19.37 10.07 6.95
CA SER A 350 17.97 10.51 7.04
C SER A 350 17.66 11.77 6.23
N ILE A 351 18.67 12.60 5.96
CA ILE A 351 18.58 13.79 5.08
C ILE A 351 19.19 13.52 3.70
N GLY A 352 19.42 12.26 3.35
CA GLY A 352 19.95 11.82 2.05
C GLY A 352 21.45 12.07 1.84
N GLY A 353 22.18 12.46 2.88
CA GLY A 353 23.63 12.69 2.86
C GLY A 353 24.47 11.47 3.28
N ASP A 354 25.78 11.59 3.11
CA ASP A 354 26.77 10.59 3.55
C ASP A 354 27.77 11.19 4.54
N CYS A 355 28.18 10.42 5.55
CA CYS A 355 29.01 10.90 6.66
C CYS A 355 30.28 10.07 6.83
N THR A 356 31.42 10.77 6.83
CA THR A 356 32.74 10.22 7.08
C THR A 356 33.32 10.84 8.35
N ALA A 357 33.81 10.01 9.26
CA ALA A 357 34.44 10.46 10.50
C ALA A 357 35.71 9.66 10.74
N GLY A 358 36.83 10.34 10.99
CA GLY A 358 38.13 9.70 11.15
C GLY A 358 39.26 10.67 11.51
N PRO A 359 40.46 10.13 11.83
CA PRO A 359 41.64 10.95 12.10
C PRO A 359 42.04 11.76 10.87
N HIS A 360 42.45 13.01 11.10
CA HIS A 360 42.85 13.91 10.03
C HIS A 360 44.38 13.91 9.82
N ALA A 361 44.81 14.03 8.56
CA ALA A 361 46.23 13.98 8.17
C ALA A 361 47.10 15.09 8.79
N GLY A 362 46.50 16.20 9.21
CA GLY A 362 47.17 17.30 9.93
C GLY A 362 47.23 17.15 11.46
N GLY A 363 46.71 16.05 12.03
CA GLY A 363 46.43 15.91 13.46
C GLY A 363 44.94 16.08 13.78
N GLY A 364 44.51 15.57 14.94
CA GLY A 364 43.12 15.65 15.41
C GLY A 364 42.11 14.78 14.65
N TRP A 365 40.83 15.11 14.77
CA TRP A 365 39.72 14.33 14.22
C TRP A 365 38.80 15.17 13.32
N ARG A 366 38.29 14.57 12.24
CA ARG A 366 37.41 15.20 11.26
C ARG A 366 36.11 14.42 11.13
N VAL A 367 34.99 15.15 11.14
CA VAL A 367 33.67 14.69 10.72
C VAL A 367 33.23 15.50 9.50
N ARG A 368 32.97 14.83 8.38
CA ARG A 368 32.58 15.43 7.11
C ARG A 368 31.30 14.77 6.59
N VAL A 369 30.27 15.57 6.34
CA VAL A 369 28.99 15.13 5.79
C VAL A 369 28.76 15.79 4.43
N VAL A 370 28.49 15.00 3.41
CA VAL A 370 28.14 15.47 2.06
C VAL A 370 26.63 15.37 1.90
N LEU A 371 25.97 16.47 1.52
CA LEU A 371 24.52 16.56 1.34
C LEU A 371 24.14 16.46 -0.14
N PRO A 372 23.00 15.82 -0.47
CA PRO A 372 22.56 15.72 -1.86
C PRO A 372 22.12 17.10 -2.33
N GLY A 373 22.82 17.63 -3.34
CA GLY A 373 22.29 18.76 -4.12
C GLY A 373 20.92 18.39 -4.72
N GLU A 374 20.11 19.39 -5.08
CA GLU A 374 18.68 19.30 -5.47
C GLU A 374 18.33 18.37 -6.68
N GLY A 375 19.17 17.40 -7.08
CA GLY A 375 18.96 16.56 -8.28
C GLY A 375 19.30 15.05 -8.18
N GLY A 376 19.55 14.47 -7.01
CA GLY A 376 20.05 13.09 -6.92
C GLY A 376 19.00 11.97 -6.77
N THR A 377 18.43 11.44 -7.86
CA THR A 377 17.70 10.15 -7.79
C THR A 377 18.65 8.97 -8.01
N VAL A 378 18.68 8.05 -7.05
CA VAL A 378 19.46 6.80 -7.13
C VAL A 378 18.92 5.92 -8.26
N ARG A 379 19.71 5.75 -9.33
CA ARG A 379 19.47 4.75 -10.39
C ARG A 379 19.93 3.38 -9.89
N THR A 380 18.99 2.49 -9.63
CA THR A 380 19.28 1.05 -9.59
C THR A 380 19.26 0.45 -11.00
N ALA A 381 20.30 -0.31 -11.31
CA ALA A 381 20.52 -0.93 -12.60
C ALA A 381 19.61 -2.16 -12.82
N TYR A 382 19.12 -2.27 -14.07
CA TYR A 382 18.36 -3.39 -14.70
C TYR A 382 16.85 -3.56 -14.36
N PRO A 383 15.96 -2.71 -14.94
CA PRO A 383 14.50 -2.76 -14.68
C PRO A 383 13.69 -3.70 -15.60
N TRP A 384 14.26 -4.18 -16.71
CA TRP A 384 13.46 -4.75 -17.81
C TRP A 384 13.03 -6.20 -17.60
N LEU A 385 13.78 -7.01 -16.83
CA LEU A 385 13.43 -8.42 -16.58
C LEU A 385 12.44 -8.67 -15.42
N ARG A 386 12.26 -7.73 -14.48
CA ARG A 386 11.43 -7.96 -13.28
C ARG A 386 10.13 -7.16 -13.24
N GLY A 387 9.88 -6.31 -14.24
CA GLY A 387 8.72 -5.44 -14.25
C GLY A 387 7.43 -6.11 -14.80
N PRO A 388 6.24 -5.53 -14.53
CA PRO A 388 4.97 -5.78 -15.25
C PRO A 388 4.99 -5.58 -16.79
N LEU A 389 6.16 -5.62 -17.44
CA LEU A 389 6.33 -5.75 -18.90
C LEU A 389 5.87 -7.14 -19.35
N GLY A 390 6.14 -8.18 -18.55
CA GLY A 390 5.67 -9.55 -18.83
C GLY A 390 4.15 -9.67 -18.95
N ALA A 391 3.38 -8.95 -18.14
CA ALA A 391 1.91 -9.02 -18.15
C ALA A 391 1.25 -8.57 -19.46
N SER A 392 1.94 -7.78 -20.30
CA SER A 392 1.36 -7.25 -21.54
C SER A 392 2.05 -7.70 -22.79
N ALA A 393 3.32 -8.09 -22.70
CA ALA A 393 3.88 -9.01 -23.68
C ALA A 393 3.06 -10.31 -23.70
N VAL A 394 2.70 -10.86 -22.53
CA VAL A 394 1.84 -12.05 -22.44
C VAL A 394 0.42 -11.80 -22.98
N LEU A 395 -0.18 -10.62 -22.74
CA LEU A 395 -1.50 -10.29 -23.30
C LEU A 395 -1.49 -10.25 -24.83
N VAL A 396 -0.48 -9.60 -25.42
CA VAL A 396 -0.32 -9.45 -26.87
C VAL A 396 0.07 -10.79 -27.50
N ILE A 397 0.96 -11.56 -26.87
CA ILE A 397 1.32 -12.91 -27.32
C ILE A 397 0.11 -13.84 -27.25
N LEU A 398 -0.69 -13.81 -26.17
CA LEU A 398 -1.91 -14.62 -26.06
C LEU A 398 -2.96 -14.21 -27.10
N LEU A 399 -3.12 -12.91 -27.37
CA LEU A 399 -4.03 -12.41 -28.42
C LEU A 399 -3.59 -12.89 -29.81
N VAL A 400 -2.30 -12.75 -30.14
CA VAL A 400 -1.71 -13.19 -31.41
C VAL A 400 -1.79 -14.72 -31.57
N VAL A 401 -1.57 -15.49 -30.50
CA VAL A 401 -1.63 -16.96 -30.52
C VAL A 401 -3.08 -17.45 -30.63
N ALA A 402 -4.01 -16.86 -29.87
CA ALA A 402 -5.44 -17.16 -29.97
C ALA A 402 -5.93 -16.94 -31.41
N GLN A 403 -5.52 -15.83 -32.01
CA GLN A 403 -5.95 -15.46 -33.35
C GLN A 403 -5.26 -16.24 -34.47
N ALA A 404 -3.99 -16.60 -34.30
CA ALA A 404 -3.32 -17.54 -35.20
C ALA A 404 -4.04 -18.90 -35.22
N GLY A 405 -4.57 -19.35 -34.08
CA GLY A 405 -5.43 -20.54 -33.99
C GLY A 405 -6.75 -20.39 -34.77
N ILE A 406 -7.41 -19.23 -34.65
CA ILE A 406 -8.64 -18.92 -35.41
C ILE A 406 -8.38 -18.95 -36.92
N MET A 407 -7.25 -18.40 -37.38
CA MET A 407 -6.89 -18.36 -38.81
C MET A 407 -6.52 -19.73 -39.38
N THR A 408 -5.98 -20.64 -38.57
CA THR A 408 -5.71 -22.02 -39.00
C THR A 408 -6.96 -22.88 -39.04
N ALA A 409 -8.06 -22.40 -38.46
CA ALA A 409 -9.32 -23.09 -38.29
C ALA A 409 -10.41 -22.65 -39.29
N ASP A 410 -10.06 -21.96 -40.37
CA ASP A 410 -11.04 -21.45 -41.33
C ASP A 410 -11.11 -22.35 -42.58
N GLN A 411 -12.31 -22.83 -42.97
CA GLN A 411 -12.50 -23.72 -44.13
C GLN A 411 -12.55 -22.98 -45.47
N ASP A 412 -12.83 -21.68 -45.47
CA ASP A 412 -13.02 -20.90 -46.71
C ASP A 412 -11.71 -20.37 -47.31
N GLY A 413 -10.57 -20.77 -46.74
CA GLY A 413 -9.26 -20.56 -47.35
C GLY A 413 -8.74 -19.13 -47.24
N LEU A 414 -8.67 -18.56 -46.03
CA LEU A 414 -7.93 -17.31 -45.76
C LEU A 414 -6.52 -17.38 -46.39
N PRO A 415 -6.18 -16.49 -47.35
CA PRO A 415 -4.86 -16.50 -47.97
C PRO A 415 -3.76 -16.32 -46.92
N ARG A 416 -2.70 -17.12 -46.99
CA ARG A 416 -1.58 -17.05 -46.01
C ARG A 416 -0.96 -15.65 -45.91
N THR A 417 -0.96 -14.91 -47.01
CA THR A 417 -0.54 -13.51 -47.07
C THR A 417 -1.47 -12.59 -46.28
N ALA A 418 -2.79 -12.73 -46.42
CA ALA A 418 -3.78 -11.98 -45.64
C ALA A 418 -3.69 -12.32 -44.14
N ALA A 419 -3.56 -13.61 -43.79
CA ALA A 419 -3.33 -14.04 -42.40
C ALA A 419 -2.07 -13.40 -41.79
N ALA A 420 -0.95 -13.42 -42.53
CA ALA A 420 0.29 -12.80 -42.08
C ALA A 420 0.17 -11.28 -41.90
N LEU A 421 -0.56 -10.60 -42.81
CA LEU A 421 -0.82 -9.16 -42.73
C LEU A 421 -1.69 -8.80 -41.53
N ILE A 422 -2.72 -9.58 -41.22
CA ILE A 422 -3.56 -9.36 -40.03
C ILE A 422 -2.72 -9.52 -38.75
N LEU A 423 -1.92 -10.59 -38.64
CA LEU A 423 -1.04 -10.79 -37.48
C LEU A 423 0.00 -9.66 -37.35
N LEU A 424 0.58 -9.22 -38.47
CA LEU A 424 1.53 -8.11 -38.49
C LEU A 424 0.86 -6.80 -38.05
N ALA A 425 -0.34 -6.49 -38.57
CA ALA A 425 -1.10 -5.31 -38.20
C ALA A 425 -1.38 -5.26 -36.69
N GLN A 426 -1.68 -6.42 -36.07
CA GLN A 426 -1.90 -6.51 -34.63
C GLN A 426 -0.63 -6.32 -33.81
N VAL A 427 0.50 -6.89 -34.27
CA VAL A 427 1.79 -6.65 -33.64
C VAL A 427 2.13 -5.16 -33.70
N VAL A 428 1.99 -4.53 -34.88
CA VAL A 428 2.19 -3.09 -35.07
C VAL A 428 1.28 -2.28 -34.16
N HIS A 429 0.01 -2.64 -34.04
CA HIS A 429 -0.96 -2.00 -33.14
C HIS A 429 -0.54 -2.09 -31.67
N ALA A 430 0.12 -3.17 -31.28
CA ALA A 430 0.60 -3.38 -29.92
C ALA A 430 1.94 -2.69 -29.58
N VAL A 431 2.77 -2.35 -30.57
CA VAL A 431 4.10 -1.72 -30.37
C VAL A 431 4.05 -0.45 -29.49
N PRO A 432 3.11 0.49 -29.69
CA PRO A 432 3.01 1.69 -28.84
C PRO A 432 2.89 1.39 -27.34
N LEU A 433 2.34 0.23 -26.95
CA LEU A 433 2.23 -0.17 -25.54
C LEU A 433 3.59 -0.39 -24.86
N LEU A 434 4.70 -0.49 -25.60
CA LEU A 434 6.04 -0.56 -25.00
C LEU A 434 6.40 0.74 -24.25
N TRP A 435 5.90 1.89 -24.70
CA TRP A 435 6.18 3.21 -24.11
C TRP A 435 5.23 3.62 -22.99
N ARG A 436 4.17 2.84 -22.74
CA ARG A 436 3.07 3.18 -21.82
C ARG A 436 3.48 3.56 -20.39
N ARG A 437 4.69 3.17 -19.95
CA ARG A 437 5.22 3.50 -18.61
C ARG A 437 5.86 4.86 -18.53
N ARG A 438 6.56 5.27 -19.59
CA ARG A 438 7.25 6.55 -19.68
C ARG A 438 6.31 7.64 -20.19
N ALA A 439 5.46 7.27 -21.15
CA ALA A 439 4.63 8.20 -21.88
C ALA A 439 3.26 7.57 -22.21
N ALA A 440 2.39 7.44 -21.21
CA ALA A 440 1.10 6.76 -21.37
C ALA A 440 0.18 7.40 -22.43
N TRP A 441 0.18 8.73 -22.52
CA TRP A 441 -0.61 9.47 -23.53
C TRP A 441 -0.08 9.27 -24.95
N TRP A 442 1.24 9.26 -25.13
CA TRP A 442 1.85 8.98 -26.45
C TRP A 442 1.63 7.53 -26.88
N ALA A 443 1.72 6.58 -25.95
CA ALA A 443 1.36 5.19 -26.22
C ALA A 443 -0.10 5.05 -26.65
N PHE A 444 -1.02 5.75 -25.96
CA PHE A 444 -2.44 5.76 -26.32
C PHE A 444 -2.69 6.37 -27.70
N ALA A 445 -2.11 7.53 -27.99
CA ALA A 445 -2.21 8.16 -29.31
C ALA A 445 -1.67 7.25 -30.42
N GLY A 446 -0.56 6.55 -30.16
CA GLY A 446 -0.01 5.55 -31.08
C GLY A 446 -0.98 4.41 -31.35
N VAL A 447 -1.59 3.83 -30.31
CA VAL A 447 -2.61 2.76 -30.46
C VAL A 447 -3.81 3.27 -31.25
N THR A 448 -4.36 4.44 -30.91
CA THR A 448 -5.49 5.02 -31.64
C THR A 448 -5.17 5.20 -33.13
N LEU A 449 -3.97 5.68 -33.46
CA LEU A 449 -3.53 5.87 -34.84
C LEU A 449 -3.36 4.55 -35.60
N THR A 450 -2.73 3.55 -34.98
CA THR A 450 -2.52 2.24 -35.62
C THR A 450 -3.83 1.47 -35.80
N GLY A 451 -4.82 1.68 -34.94
CA GLY A 451 -6.14 1.04 -35.06
C GLY A 451 -6.88 1.46 -36.33
N LEU A 452 -6.75 2.74 -36.70
CA LEU A 452 -7.35 3.29 -37.93
C LEU A 452 -6.74 2.74 -39.22
N LEU A 453 -5.59 2.06 -39.16
CA LEU A 453 -4.97 1.45 -40.33
C LEU A 453 -5.67 0.14 -40.74
N SER A 454 -6.43 -0.49 -39.83
CA SER A 454 -7.02 -1.80 -40.09
C SER A 454 -8.02 -1.84 -41.26
N PRO A 455 -8.98 -0.89 -41.40
CA PRO A 455 -9.90 -0.91 -42.54
C PRO A 455 -9.20 -0.64 -43.89
N LEU A 456 -8.06 0.06 -43.89
CA LEU A 456 -7.30 0.33 -45.12
C LEU A 456 -6.75 -0.95 -45.75
N LEU A 457 -6.44 -1.97 -44.95
CA LEU A 457 -5.99 -3.27 -45.45
C LEU A 457 -7.10 -3.99 -46.23
N VAL A 458 -8.35 -3.80 -45.83
CA VAL A 458 -9.52 -4.37 -46.51
C VAL A 458 -9.85 -3.57 -47.78
N VAL A 459 -9.91 -2.23 -47.68
CA VAL A 459 -10.17 -1.36 -48.83
C VAL A 459 -9.10 -1.50 -49.93
N ALA A 460 -7.84 -1.71 -49.55
CA ALA A 460 -6.76 -1.94 -50.49
C ALA A 460 -6.77 -3.34 -51.13
N GLY A 461 -7.70 -4.22 -50.75
CA GLY A 461 -7.78 -5.60 -51.22
C GLY A 461 -6.68 -6.52 -50.67
N ALA A 462 -5.92 -6.07 -49.66
CA ALA A 462 -4.85 -6.86 -49.06
C ALA A 462 -5.39 -7.93 -48.09
N VAL A 463 -6.57 -7.70 -47.52
CA VAL A 463 -7.34 -8.64 -46.70
C VAL A 463 -8.74 -8.76 -47.32
N PRO A 464 -9.24 -9.98 -47.60
CA PRO A 464 -10.60 -10.18 -48.10
C PRO A 464 -11.65 -9.59 -47.14
N GLU A 465 -12.71 -9.01 -47.68
CA GLU A 465 -13.75 -8.30 -46.92
C GLU A 465 -14.47 -9.21 -45.90
N GLN A 466 -14.81 -10.44 -46.29
CA GLN A 466 -15.39 -11.47 -45.42
C GLN A 466 -14.51 -11.83 -44.21
N HIS A 467 -13.21 -11.52 -44.23
CA HIS A 467 -12.26 -11.78 -43.13
C HIS A 467 -11.87 -10.50 -42.38
N GLY A 468 -12.40 -9.34 -42.78
CA GLY A 468 -12.09 -8.04 -42.18
C GLY A 468 -12.40 -7.99 -40.69
N TYR A 469 -13.43 -8.72 -40.23
CA TYR A 469 -13.83 -8.80 -38.82
C TYR A 469 -12.69 -9.27 -37.89
N LEU A 470 -11.74 -10.06 -38.39
CA LEU A 470 -10.60 -10.54 -37.59
C LEU A 470 -9.74 -9.39 -37.07
N LEU A 471 -9.72 -8.23 -37.75
CA LEU A 471 -8.96 -7.06 -37.31
C LEU A 471 -9.54 -6.42 -36.03
N LEU A 472 -10.83 -6.64 -35.71
CA LEU A 472 -11.50 -6.10 -34.52
C LEU A 472 -10.99 -6.67 -33.20
N PHE A 473 -10.41 -7.87 -33.22
CA PHE A 473 -9.80 -8.49 -32.03
C PHE A 473 -8.64 -7.67 -31.46
N SER A 474 -8.08 -6.73 -32.22
CA SER A 474 -7.07 -5.78 -31.76
C SER A 474 -7.56 -4.81 -30.67
N CYS A 475 -8.87 -4.70 -30.43
CA CYS A 475 -9.48 -3.83 -29.41
C CYS A 475 -8.95 -4.07 -27.97
N ALA A 476 -8.43 -5.25 -27.66
CA ALA A 476 -7.78 -5.53 -26.37
C ALA A 476 -6.55 -4.61 -26.12
N VAL A 477 -5.86 -4.19 -27.18
CA VAL A 477 -4.73 -3.27 -27.14
C VAL A 477 -5.19 -1.87 -26.75
N ASP A 478 -6.31 -1.40 -27.30
CA ASP A 478 -6.94 -0.13 -26.96
C ASP A 478 -7.32 -0.07 -25.48
N PHE A 479 -7.97 -1.11 -24.95
CA PHE A 479 -8.30 -1.18 -23.53
C PHE A 479 -7.07 -1.19 -22.62
N ALA A 480 -5.98 -1.85 -23.04
CA ALA A 480 -4.71 -1.83 -22.33
C ALA A 480 -4.07 -0.42 -22.32
N ALA A 481 -4.26 0.35 -23.39
CA ALA A 481 -3.82 1.73 -23.50
C ALA A 481 -4.66 2.66 -22.60
N VAL A 482 -5.98 2.52 -22.59
CA VAL A 482 -6.90 3.24 -21.68
C VAL A 482 -6.52 3.01 -20.22
N HIS A 483 -6.32 1.75 -19.81
CA HIS A 483 -5.85 1.41 -18.47
C HIS A 483 -4.50 2.08 -18.16
N ALA A 484 -3.57 2.14 -19.12
CA ALA A 484 -2.27 2.76 -18.91
C ALA A 484 -2.38 4.28 -18.69
N VAL A 485 -3.22 4.98 -19.45
CA VAL A 485 -3.52 6.41 -19.26
C VAL A 485 -4.17 6.63 -17.89
N ALA A 486 -5.14 5.82 -17.51
CA ALA A 486 -5.78 5.90 -16.20
C ALA A 486 -4.78 5.68 -15.04
N ALA A 487 -3.89 4.70 -15.18
CA ALA A 487 -2.92 4.36 -14.14
C ALA A 487 -1.74 5.33 -14.05
N ARG A 488 -1.28 5.89 -15.18
CA ARG A 488 0.04 6.55 -15.29
C ARG A 488 0.07 7.84 -16.11
N GLY A 489 -1.05 8.27 -16.70
CA GLY A 489 -1.12 9.52 -17.45
C GLY A 489 -0.73 10.72 -16.60
N ALA A 490 0.12 11.59 -17.15
CA ALA A 490 0.65 12.78 -16.47
C ALA A 490 -0.44 13.77 -16.02
N ARG A 491 -1.61 13.76 -16.68
CA ARG A 491 -2.79 14.58 -16.34
C ARG A 491 -3.93 13.69 -15.85
N PRO A 492 -4.05 13.44 -14.52
CA PRO A 492 -5.06 12.53 -13.97
C PRO A 492 -6.50 12.97 -14.27
N GLY A 493 -6.77 14.28 -14.19
CA GLY A 493 -8.10 14.85 -14.44
C GLY A 493 -8.60 14.69 -15.87
N LEU A 494 -7.71 14.47 -16.83
CA LEU A 494 -8.06 14.24 -18.24
C LEU A 494 -8.05 12.77 -18.63
N SER A 495 -7.69 11.87 -17.72
CA SER A 495 -7.51 10.44 -18.06
C SER A 495 -8.80 9.74 -18.51
N TRP A 496 -9.96 10.26 -18.13
CA TRP A 496 -11.26 9.73 -18.54
C TRP A 496 -11.54 9.95 -20.04
N LEU A 497 -10.93 10.95 -20.67
CA LEU A 497 -11.07 11.22 -22.12
C LEU A 497 -10.56 10.07 -22.98
N ALA A 498 -9.69 9.20 -22.45
CA ALA A 498 -9.23 8.01 -23.16
C ALA A 498 -10.37 7.02 -23.44
N VAL A 499 -11.43 7.00 -22.62
CA VAL A 499 -12.58 6.10 -22.77
C VAL A 499 -13.38 6.40 -24.05
N PRO A 500 -13.97 7.60 -24.23
CA PRO A 500 -14.77 7.89 -25.42
C PRO A 500 -13.93 7.88 -26.70
N VAL A 501 -12.66 8.30 -26.64
CA VAL A 501 -11.76 8.25 -27.80
C VAL A 501 -11.50 6.80 -28.22
N SER A 502 -11.16 5.92 -27.28
CA SER A 502 -10.92 4.50 -27.58
C SER A 502 -12.18 3.81 -28.10
N ALA A 503 -13.31 3.97 -27.40
CA ALA A 503 -14.58 3.36 -27.80
C ALA A 503 -15.04 3.85 -29.17
N GLY A 504 -14.90 5.16 -29.44
CA GLY A 504 -15.23 5.76 -30.73
C GLY A 504 -14.33 5.25 -31.86
N THR A 505 -13.02 5.10 -31.64
CA THR A 505 -12.12 4.54 -32.64
C THR A 505 -12.41 3.09 -32.96
N ILE A 506 -12.60 2.23 -31.95
CA ILE A 506 -12.97 0.82 -32.16
C ILE A 506 -14.31 0.73 -32.91
N ALA A 507 -15.28 1.53 -32.51
CA ALA A 507 -16.61 1.52 -33.12
C ALA A 507 -16.60 2.04 -34.56
N PHE A 508 -15.77 3.04 -34.87
CA PHE A 508 -15.58 3.52 -36.23
C PHE A 508 -14.97 2.42 -37.11
N VAL A 509 -13.94 1.74 -36.62
CA VAL A 509 -13.33 0.60 -37.33
C VAL A 509 -14.36 -0.52 -37.54
N ALA A 510 -15.14 -0.87 -36.52
CA ALA A 510 -16.19 -1.88 -36.61
C ALA A 510 -17.27 -1.53 -37.64
N ALA A 511 -17.80 -0.31 -37.56
CA ALA A 511 -18.81 0.18 -38.50
C ALA A 511 -18.27 0.25 -39.93
N MET A 512 -17.01 0.64 -40.11
CA MET A 512 -16.37 0.70 -41.42
C MET A 512 -16.14 -0.70 -42.01
N LEU A 513 -15.69 -1.67 -41.22
CA LEU A 513 -15.53 -3.06 -41.67
C LEU A 513 -16.87 -3.69 -42.05
N LEU A 514 -17.91 -3.47 -41.24
CA LEU A 514 -19.28 -3.92 -41.56
C LEU A 514 -19.84 -3.24 -42.82
N ALA A 515 -19.53 -1.96 -43.05
CA ALA A 515 -19.99 -1.25 -44.25
C ALA A 515 -19.29 -1.68 -45.55
N ILE A 516 -18.14 -2.34 -45.45
CA ILE A 516 -17.35 -2.83 -46.59
C ILE A 516 -17.69 -4.30 -46.89
N ASP A 517 -18.20 -5.05 -45.90
CA ASP A 517 -18.52 -6.47 -46.04
C ASP A 517 -19.75 -6.69 -46.93
N ASP A 518 -19.52 -7.10 -48.18
CA ASP A 518 -20.56 -7.47 -49.15
C ASP A 518 -20.79 -9.00 -49.23
N SER A 519 -20.28 -9.77 -48.26
CA SER A 519 -20.39 -11.24 -48.26
C SER A 519 -21.84 -11.72 -48.17
N ASP A 520 -22.69 -10.99 -47.43
CA ASP A 520 -24.14 -11.22 -47.38
C ASP A 520 -24.86 -10.24 -48.31
N LYS A 521 -25.36 -10.76 -49.44
CA LYS A 521 -26.03 -9.96 -50.48
C LYS A 521 -27.32 -9.31 -49.98
N GLU A 522 -27.92 -9.82 -48.91
CA GLU A 522 -29.16 -9.26 -48.34
C GLU A 522 -28.89 -7.97 -47.54
N PHE A 523 -27.66 -7.80 -47.03
CA PHE A 523 -27.25 -6.66 -46.22
C PHE A 523 -26.19 -5.76 -46.89
N ALA A 524 -25.72 -6.11 -48.09
CA ALA A 524 -24.71 -5.38 -48.85
C ALA A 524 -25.15 -3.94 -49.20
N LEU A 525 -24.26 -2.98 -48.95
CA LEU A 525 -24.50 -1.54 -49.21
C LEU A 525 -23.92 -1.16 -50.58
N HIS A 526 -24.76 -0.73 -51.52
CA HIS A 526 -24.40 -0.62 -52.94
C HIS A 526 -23.87 0.79 -53.31
N GLY A 527 -24.10 1.80 -52.48
CA GLY A 527 -23.64 3.18 -52.70
C GLY A 527 -22.60 3.69 -51.68
N THR A 528 -21.66 4.54 -52.13
CA THR A 528 -20.69 5.21 -51.23
C THR A 528 -21.37 6.11 -50.20
N ALA A 529 -22.45 6.79 -50.59
CA ALA A 529 -23.26 7.62 -49.68
C ALA A 529 -23.98 6.76 -48.62
N GLU A 530 -24.48 5.58 -48.99
CA GLU A 530 -25.13 4.63 -48.08
C GLU A 530 -24.13 4.07 -47.08
N ARG A 531 -22.93 3.67 -47.53
CA ARG A 531 -21.83 3.24 -46.66
C ARG A 531 -21.42 4.34 -45.68
N MET A 532 -21.28 5.58 -46.15
CA MET A 532 -20.95 6.72 -45.27
C MET A 532 -22.06 6.99 -44.24
N ALA A 533 -23.33 6.92 -44.64
CA ALA A 533 -24.47 7.10 -43.75
C ALA A 533 -24.54 5.98 -42.70
N PHE A 534 -24.34 4.72 -43.12
CA PHE A 534 -24.27 3.58 -42.22
C PHE A 534 -23.15 3.73 -41.18
N VAL A 535 -21.94 4.10 -41.61
CA VAL A 535 -20.81 4.33 -40.68
C VAL A 535 -21.14 5.46 -39.71
N ALA A 536 -21.72 6.56 -40.18
CA ALA A 536 -22.08 7.69 -39.33
C ALA A 536 -23.12 7.33 -38.25
N VAL A 537 -24.07 6.45 -38.56
CA VAL A 537 -25.12 5.99 -37.63
C VAL A 537 -24.62 4.87 -36.71
N MET A 538 -23.88 3.91 -37.24
CA MET A 538 -23.45 2.73 -36.49
C MET A 538 -22.29 3.02 -35.53
N THR A 539 -21.40 3.95 -35.87
CA THR A 539 -20.27 4.33 -35.01
C THR A 539 -20.72 4.74 -33.59
N PRO A 540 -21.66 5.69 -33.39
CA PRO A 540 -22.09 6.05 -32.03
C PRO A 540 -22.82 4.90 -31.31
N LEU A 541 -23.60 4.07 -32.01
CA LEU A 541 -24.30 2.92 -31.42
C LEU A 541 -23.30 1.86 -30.90
N VAL A 542 -22.34 1.48 -31.73
CA VAL A 542 -21.30 0.50 -31.38
C VAL A 542 -20.34 1.06 -30.32
N ALA A 543 -20.11 2.37 -30.30
CA ALA A 543 -19.28 3.02 -29.28
C ALA A 543 -19.85 2.84 -27.87
N ILE A 544 -21.17 2.79 -27.71
CA ILE A 544 -21.81 2.53 -26.40
C ILE A 544 -21.41 1.15 -25.87
N VAL A 545 -21.40 0.14 -26.75
CA VAL A 545 -21.03 -1.24 -26.40
C VAL A 545 -19.57 -1.30 -25.93
N PHE A 546 -18.64 -0.69 -26.68
CA PHE A 546 -17.22 -0.70 -26.33
C PHE A 546 -16.84 0.30 -25.21
N ALA A 547 -17.71 1.25 -24.88
CA ALA A 547 -17.50 2.15 -23.74
C ALA A 547 -17.53 1.39 -22.42
N ILE A 548 -18.37 0.36 -22.27
CA ILE A 548 -18.50 -0.43 -21.03
C ILE A 548 -17.15 -1.06 -20.62
N PRO A 549 -16.49 -1.88 -21.46
CA PRO A 549 -15.18 -2.45 -21.13
C PRO A 549 -14.08 -1.38 -21.01
N ALA A 550 -14.15 -0.29 -21.79
CA ALA A 550 -13.20 0.82 -21.67
C ALA A 550 -13.30 1.55 -20.32
N VAL A 551 -14.53 1.82 -19.84
CA VAL A 551 -14.79 2.38 -18.50
C VAL A 551 -14.27 1.45 -17.41
N ALA A 552 -14.51 0.15 -17.53
CA ALA A 552 -13.99 -0.82 -16.56
C ALA A 552 -12.45 -0.81 -16.50
N CYS A 553 -11.79 -0.81 -17.66
CA CYS A 553 -10.33 -0.74 -17.75
C CYS A 553 -9.76 0.57 -17.20
N TRP A 554 -10.41 1.69 -17.50
CA TRP A 554 -10.08 2.99 -16.92
C TRP A 554 -10.25 2.98 -15.40
N GLY A 555 -11.39 2.50 -14.89
CA GLY A 555 -11.70 2.45 -13.46
C GLY A 555 -10.68 1.61 -12.68
N VAL A 556 -10.26 0.46 -13.22
CA VAL A 556 -9.21 -0.37 -12.63
C VAL A 556 -7.87 0.38 -12.57
N GLY A 557 -7.48 1.05 -13.65
CA GLY A 557 -6.24 1.83 -13.70
C GLY A 557 -6.25 3.02 -12.73
N PHE A 558 -7.35 3.77 -12.71
CA PHE A 558 -7.56 4.94 -11.84
C PHE A 558 -7.60 4.54 -10.36
N ALA A 559 -8.33 3.49 -10.01
CA ALA A 559 -8.35 2.95 -8.65
C ALA A 559 -6.96 2.47 -8.21
N GLY A 560 -6.18 1.88 -9.13
CA GLY A 560 -4.79 1.50 -8.91
C GLY A 560 -3.90 2.69 -8.57
N ARG A 561 -4.00 3.78 -9.35
CA ARG A 561 -3.30 5.05 -9.10
C ARG A 561 -3.67 5.62 -7.74
N ARG A 562 -4.97 5.85 -7.49
CA ARG A 562 -5.48 6.44 -6.26
C ARG A 562 -5.08 5.64 -5.01
N ARG A 563 -5.00 4.32 -5.13
CA ARG A 563 -4.49 3.44 -4.05
C ARG A 563 -2.99 3.59 -3.86
N GLY A 564 -2.20 3.65 -4.92
CA GLY A 564 -0.76 3.88 -4.86
C GLY A 564 -0.44 5.22 -4.19
N ASP A 565 -1.15 6.27 -4.56
CA ASP A 565 -0.98 7.60 -3.99
C ASP A 565 -1.36 7.62 -2.50
N ARG A 566 -2.46 6.96 -2.12
CA ARG A 566 -2.86 6.82 -0.71
C ARG A 566 -1.89 5.98 0.12
N LEU A 567 -1.29 4.94 -0.46
CA LEU A 567 -0.31 4.10 0.24
C LEU A 567 0.99 4.86 0.46
N ARG A 568 1.49 5.57 -0.56
CA ARG A 568 2.67 6.43 -0.41
C ARG A 568 2.44 7.57 0.57
N GLY A 569 1.25 8.18 0.55
CA GLY A 569 0.85 9.19 1.55
C GLY A 569 0.85 8.61 2.96
N ARG A 570 0.27 7.41 3.17
CA ARG A 570 0.25 6.77 4.50
C ARG A 570 1.60 6.24 4.97
N GLU A 571 2.46 5.78 4.07
CA GLU A 571 3.82 5.36 4.40
C GLU A 571 4.69 6.57 4.75
N ALA A 572 4.52 7.70 4.04
CA ALA A 572 5.15 8.96 4.39
C ALA A 572 4.60 9.48 5.73
N ASP A 573 3.29 9.63 5.89
CA ASP A 573 2.70 10.22 7.09
C ASP A 573 2.83 9.30 8.32
N GLY A 574 2.63 7.98 8.15
CA GLY A 574 2.62 7.04 9.27
C GLY A 574 3.99 6.75 9.85
N LEU A 575 5.02 6.62 9.00
CA LEU A 575 6.39 6.39 9.47
C LEU A 575 6.96 7.66 10.11
N THR A 576 6.64 8.82 9.54
CA THR A 576 7.07 10.12 10.09
C THR A 576 6.39 10.40 11.43
N ASN A 577 5.07 10.19 11.54
CA ASN A 577 4.32 10.46 12.77
C ASN A 577 4.66 9.49 13.91
N GLU A 578 4.93 8.21 13.60
CA GLU A 578 5.38 7.22 14.61
C GLU A 578 6.81 7.48 15.08
N LEU A 579 7.72 7.83 14.16
CA LEU A 579 9.09 8.24 14.53
C LEU A 579 9.08 9.57 15.31
N GLU A 580 8.21 10.52 14.94
CA GLU A 580 8.03 11.78 15.66
C GLU A 580 7.45 11.56 17.06
N GLN A 581 6.46 10.68 17.23
CA GLN A 581 5.91 10.35 18.55
C GLN A 581 6.94 9.63 19.43
N ALA A 582 7.69 8.67 18.89
CA ALA A 582 8.76 8.01 19.62
C ALA A 582 9.88 8.99 20.02
N ALA A 583 10.26 9.91 19.12
CA ALA A 583 11.23 10.96 19.39
C ALA A 583 10.73 11.97 20.43
N PHE A 584 9.46 12.37 20.35
CA PHE A 584 8.83 13.30 21.28
C PHE A 584 8.73 12.71 22.69
N HIS A 585 8.30 11.45 22.82
CA HIS A 585 8.30 10.75 24.11
C HIS A 585 9.72 10.61 24.68
N ALA A 586 10.72 10.28 23.86
CA ALA A 586 12.12 10.22 24.30
C ALA A 586 12.67 11.59 24.74
N LEU A 587 12.26 12.68 24.08
CA LEU A 587 12.63 14.05 24.45
C LEU A 587 12.00 14.50 25.77
N LEU A 588 10.70 14.21 25.98
CA LEU A 588 10.01 14.52 27.24
C LEU A 588 10.62 13.77 28.43
N GLU A 589 10.97 12.50 28.24
CA GLU A 589 11.64 11.71 29.29
C GLU A 589 13.01 12.31 29.63
N ARG A 590 13.80 12.70 28.62
CA ARG A 590 15.09 13.38 28.81
C ARG A 590 14.94 14.72 29.54
N HIS A 591 13.89 15.49 29.26
CA HIS A 591 13.63 16.76 29.95
C HIS A 591 13.33 16.53 31.43
N ARG A 592 12.49 15.53 31.76
CA ARG A 592 12.19 15.18 33.16
C ARG A 592 13.47 14.78 33.91
N ILE A 593 14.35 14.01 33.29
CA ILE A 593 15.62 13.55 33.88
C ILE A 593 16.59 14.71 34.06
N ALA A 594 16.78 15.55 33.04
CA ALA A 594 17.68 16.70 33.09
C ALA A 594 17.22 17.76 34.12
N ALA A 595 15.93 18.06 34.17
CA ALA A 595 15.36 18.99 35.14
C ALA A 595 15.56 18.48 36.58
N GLY A 596 15.25 17.21 36.85
CA GLY A 596 15.49 16.61 38.17
C GLY A 596 16.97 16.62 38.58
N LEU A 597 17.89 16.41 37.63
CA LEU A 597 19.34 16.41 37.92
C LEU A 597 19.86 17.83 38.22
N HIS A 598 19.30 18.84 37.53
CA HIS A 598 19.68 20.24 37.66
C HIS A 598 19.19 20.87 38.96
N GLU A 599 17.97 20.55 39.38
CA GLU A 599 17.33 21.23 40.50
C GLU A 599 17.87 20.75 41.85
N ASP A 600 17.93 19.44 42.09
CA ASP A 600 18.20 18.94 43.45
C ASP A 600 19.60 18.32 43.62
N VAL A 601 20.07 17.52 42.67
CA VAL A 601 21.35 16.80 42.81
C VAL A 601 22.55 17.73 42.64
N LEU A 602 22.56 18.54 41.57
CA LEU A 602 23.66 19.49 41.30
C LEU A 602 23.78 20.56 42.38
N ARG A 603 22.65 21.05 42.90
CA ARG A 603 22.61 22.06 43.96
C ARG A 603 23.28 21.54 45.24
N HIS A 604 22.86 20.37 45.71
CA HIS A 604 23.43 19.78 46.93
C HIS A 604 24.87 19.29 46.75
N ALA A 605 25.26 18.83 45.56
CA ALA A 605 26.65 18.47 45.27
C ALA A 605 27.58 19.70 45.25
N ALA A 606 27.10 20.86 44.82
CA ALA A 606 27.86 22.11 44.81
C ALA A 606 28.15 22.67 46.22
N ASP A 607 27.31 22.36 47.20
CA ASP A 607 27.48 22.79 48.60
C ASP A 607 28.67 22.08 49.29
N VAL A 608 29.02 20.87 48.84
CA VAL A 608 30.06 20.01 49.43
C VAL A 608 31.45 20.68 49.43
N PRO A 609 32.02 21.08 48.27
CA PRO A 609 33.35 21.72 48.26
C PRO A 609 33.35 23.07 48.99
N GLY A 610 32.26 23.85 48.91
CA GLY A 610 32.15 25.11 49.63
C GLY A 610 32.13 24.95 51.16
N ALA A 611 31.47 23.91 51.67
CA ALA A 611 31.50 23.60 53.11
C ALA A 611 32.90 23.12 53.55
N ALA A 612 33.57 22.33 52.73
CA ALA A 612 34.92 21.86 53.00
C ALA A 612 35.95 23.00 53.07
N GLU A 613 35.88 23.95 52.14
CA GLU A 613 36.75 25.14 52.10
C GLU A 613 36.55 26.08 53.30
N ARG A 614 35.34 26.10 53.89
CA ARG A 614 35.05 26.83 55.13
C ARG A 614 35.49 26.08 56.41
N GLY A 615 36.01 24.87 56.28
CA GLY A 615 36.36 24.00 57.42
C GLY A 615 35.17 23.37 58.14
N ASP A 616 33.99 23.40 57.53
CA ASP A 616 32.73 22.92 58.11
C ASP A 616 32.46 21.45 57.74
N LEU A 617 33.04 20.53 58.52
CA LEU A 617 32.90 19.09 58.31
C LEU A 617 31.44 18.60 58.46
N ALA A 618 30.67 19.19 59.38
CA ALA A 618 29.25 18.87 59.56
C ALA A 618 28.41 19.32 58.35
N GLY A 619 28.73 20.49 57.79
CA GLY A 619 28.16 20.99 56.54
C GLY A 619 28.47 20.09 55.34
N VAL A 620 29.71 19.59 55.22
CA VAL A 620 30.11 18.60 54.20
C VAL A 620 29.26 17.33 54.31
N LEU A 621 29.12 16.78 55.51
CA LEU A 621 28.35 15.56 55.76
C LEU A 621 26.86 15.74 55.40
N ALA A 622 26.28 16.86 55.80
CA ALA A 622 24.88 17.18 55.54
C ALA A 622 24.62 17.39 54.04
N ALA A 623 25.50 18.10 53.34
CA ALA A 623 25.40 18.32 51.90
C ALA A 623 25.52 17.01 51.11
N ALA A 624 26.51 16.17 51.43
CA ALA A 624 26.71 14.89 50.76
C ALA A 624 25.54 13.90 50.97
N ARG A 625 24.95 13.84 52.17
CA ARG A 625 23.75 13.03 52.45
C ARG A 625 22.51 13.52 51.69
N ARG A 626 22.32 14.84 51.58
CA ARG A 626 21.24 15.43 50.78
C ARG A 626 21.40 15.13 49.29
N ALA A 627 22.62 15.25 48.75
CA ALA A 627 22.92 14.91 47.37
C ALA A 627 22.64 13.42 47.06
N LEU A 628 23.04 12.49 47.95
CA LEU A 628 22.74 11.06 47.82
C LEU A 628 21.24 10.75 47.84
N THR A 629 20.49 11.44 48.70
CA THR A 629 19.04 11.25 48.83
C THR A 629 18.30 11.74 47.58
N ALA A 630 18.66 12.93 47.09
CA ALA A 630 18.14 13.49 45.85
C ALA A 630 18.47 12.61 44.64
N MET A 631 19.65 11.98 44.61
CA MET A 631 19.99 11.08 43.51
C MET A 631 19.23 9.76 43.55
N ARG A 632 18.96 9.23 44.76
CA ARG A 632 18.20 7.99 44.94
C ARG A 632 16.75 8.15 44.48
N SER A 633 16.10 9.27 44.81
CA SER A 633 14.73 9.55 44.33
C SER A 633 14.66 9.67 42.80
N LEU A 634 15.68 10.26 42.18
CA LEU A 634 15.82 10.37 40.73
C LEU A 634 16.00 9.01 40.05
N LEU A 635 16.85 8.15 40.63
CA LEU A 635 17.09 6.78 40.15
C LEU A 635 15.87 5.88 40.35
N ASP A 636 15.12 6.02 41.44
CA ASP A 636 13.87 5.29 41.66
C ASP A 636 12.80 5.70 40.62
N GLY A 637 12.78 6.99 40.23
CA GLY A 637 11.97 7.48 39.12
C GLY A 637 12.36 6.90 37.75
N LEU A 638 13.63 6.50 37.59
CA LEU A 638 14.17 5.83 36.39
C LEU A 638 14.01 4.30 36.41
N GLY A 639 13.93 3.70 37.61
CA GLY A 639 13.94 2.25 37.85
C GLY A 639 12.60 1.54 37.68
N GLY A 640 11.48 2.27 37.66
CA GLY A 640 10.20 1.77 37.16
C GLY A 640 9.01 1.90 38.10
N ARG A 641 7.87 2.29 37.52
CA ARG A 641 6.59 1.69 37.89
C ARG A 641 6.40 0.43 37.02
N PRO A 642 5.96 -0.70 37.58
CA PRO A 642 5.64 -1.89 36.78
C PRO A 642 4.55 -1.55 35.76
N GLU A 643 4.65 -2.13 34.58
CA GLU A 643 3.63 -2.12 33.52
C GLU A 643 2.22 -2.24 34.11
N THR A 644 1.46 -1.14 34.08
CA THR A 644 0.02 -1.30 33.88
C THR A 644 -0.13 -1.76 32.43
N ALA A 645 -0.58 -3.00 32.27
CA ALA A 645 -0.88 -3.63 30.98
C ALA A 645 -1.45 -2.61 29.98
N PRO A 646 -1.07 -2.68 28.69
CA PRO A 646 -1.52 -1.73 27.69
C PRO A 646 -3.05 -1.68 27.74
N THR A 647 -3.61 -0.53 28.09
CA THR A 647 -5.03 -0.28 27.95
C THR A 647 -5.35 -0.58 26.48
N PRO A 648 -6.26 -1.53 26.19
CA PRO A 648 -6.61 -1.83 24.81
C PRO A 648 -7.02 -0.51 24.13
N PRO A 649 -6.66 -0.32 22.85
CA PRO A 649 -6.97 0.92 22.15
C PRO A 649 -8.46 1.22 22.32
N PRO A 650 -8.85 2.49 22.53
CA PRO A 650 -10.26 2.83 22.62
C PRO A 650 -10.95 2.24 21.40
N ALA A 651 -12.01 1.46 21.66
CA ALA A 651 -12.82 0.88 20.60
C ALA A 651 -13.12 1.99 19.57
N PRO A 652 -13.06 1.69 18.26
CA PRO A 652 -13.33 2.69 17.23
C PRO A 652 -14.62 3.40 17.61
N ALA A 653 -14.55 4.73 17.69
CA ALA A 653 -15.72 5.54 17.98
C ALA A 653 -16.87 5.06 17.08
N PRO A 654 -18.06 4.77 17.63
CA PRO A 654 -19.21 4.48 16.80
C PRO A 654 -19.33 5.61 15.76
N PRO A 655 -19.74 5.29 14.53
CA PRO A 655 -19.87 6.29 13.47
C PRO A 655 -20.66 7.47 14.03
N ALA A 656 -20.10 8.67 13.88
CA ALA A 656 -20.76 9.90 14.28
C ALA A 656 -22.18 9.87 13.71
N ASP A 657 -23.18 9.96 14.61
CA ASP A 657 -24.56 10.16 14.18
C ASP A 657 -24.57 11.36 13.23
N PRO A 658 -25.29 11.25 12.09
CA PRO A 658 -25.42 12.38 11.18
C PRO A 658 -25.96 13.58 11.96
N ALA A 659 -25.31 14.73 11.76
CA ALA A 659 -25.71 16.00 12.35
C ALA A 659 -27.23 16.20 12.23
N PRO A 660 -27.91 16.69 13.28
CA PRO A 660 -29.35 16.90 13.23
C PRO A 660 -29.63 17.90 12.11
N VAL A 661 -30.36 17.42 11.10
CA VAL A 661 -30.92 18.26 10.05
C VAL A 661 -31.85 19.25 10.72
N SER A 662 -31.56 20.55 10.56
CA SER A 662 -32.42 21.65 10.98
C SER A 662 -33.85 21.40 10.49
N ALA A 663 -34.77 21.21 11.43
CA ALA A 663 -36.19 21.06 11.16
C ALA A 663 -36.75 22.36 10.57
N PRO A 664 -37.56 22.32 9.49
CA PRO A 664 -38.35 23.47 9.06
C PRO A 664 -39.55 23.67 10.01
N ALA A 665 -39.96 24.93 10.12
CA ALA A 665 -40.93 25.46 11.08
C ALA A 665 -42.29 24.74 11.10
N ALA A 666 -42.88 24.78 12.29
CA ALA A 666 -44.12 24.10 12.70
C ALA A 666 -45.39 24.55 11.96
N ALA A 667 -46.30 23.59 11.77
CA ALA A 667 -47.73 23.77 11.56
C ALA A 667 -48.50 22.87 12.58
N PRO A 668 -49.73 23.24 13.00
CA PRO A 668 -50.24 22.95 14.34
C PRO A 668 -50.91 21.58 14.52
N ALA A 669 -50.94 21.13 15.77
CA ALA A 669 -51.36 19.80 16.22
C ALA A 669 -52.87 19.51 16.12
N PRO A 670 -53.27 18.25 15.82
CA PRO A 670 -54.63 17.77 16.04
C PRO A 670 -54.78 17.04 17.39
N ALA A 671 -55.98 17.20 17.97
CA ALA A 671 -56.37 16.80 19.32
C ALA A 671 -56.58 15.27 19.51
N ALA A 672 -56.49 14.86 20.77
CA ALA A 672 -56.49 13.49 21.27
C ALA A 672 -57.77 12.67 21.00
N ALA A 673 -57.60 11.36 20.80
CA ALA A 673 -58.66 10.36 20.67
C ALA A 673 -58.89 9.59 21.99
N PRO A 674 -60.14 9.24 22.36
CA PRO A 674 -60.46 8.39 23.51
C PRO A 674 -60.65 6.90 23.15
N ALA A 675 -60.64 6.05 24.19
CA ALA A 675 -60.45 4.59 24.23
C ALA A 675 -61.60 3.69 23.69
N PRO A 676 -61.38 2.36 23.47
CA PRO A 676 -62.31 1.46 22.78
C PRO A 676 -63.10 0.49 23.69
N ALA A 677 -64.26 0.02 23.20
CA ALA A 677 -64.97 -1.23 23.58
C ALA A 677 -66.08 -1.55 22.53
N PRO A 678 -66.71 -2.75 22.50
CA PRO A 678 -66.19 -4.11 22.35
C PRO A 678 -66.81 -4.88 21.13
N VAL A 679 -66.35 -6.12 20.90
CA VAL A 679 -66.62 -7.04 19.76
C VAL A 679 -67.95 -7.81 19.87
N SER A 680 -68.62 -8.16 18.74
CA SER A 680 -69.53 -9.33 18.62
C SER A 680 -69.76 -9.84 17.17
N ALA A 681 -69.53 -11.15 17.02
CA ALA A 681 -69.79 -12.23 16.03
C ALA A 681 -70.56 -12.05 14.68
N PRO A 682 -70.26 -12.89 13.65
CA PRO A 682 -71.07 -13.07 12.43
C PRO A 682 -71.82 -14.43 12.35
N ALA A 683 -72.95 -14.47 11.63
CA ALA A 683 -73.65 -15.66 11.11
C ALA A 683 -74.64 -15.24 9.99
N PRO A 684 -75.19 -16.14 9.16
CA PRO A 684 -74.63 -17.24 8.34
C PRO A 684 -74.96 -17.06 6.82
N PRO A 685 -74.60 -17.98 5.89
CA PRO A 685 -74.85 -17.85 4.45
C PRO A 685 -76.09 -18.66 3.98
N SER A 686 -76.74 -18.18 2.90
CA SER A 686 -77.82 -18.90 2.22
C SER A 686 -77.69 -18.81 0.68
N SER A 687 -77.20 -19.90 0.10
CA SER A 687 -77.65 -20.69 -1.07
C SER A 687 -78.31 -20.08 -2.34
N PRO A 688 -78.25 -20.81 -3.48
CA PRO A 688 -78.23 -20.28 -4.86
C PRO A 688 -79.47 -20.62 -5.71
N VAL A 689 -79.70 -19.95 -6.85
CA VAL A 689 -80.64 -20.41 -7.91
C VAL A 689 -80.16 -20.06 -9.34
N SER A 690 -80.22 -21.12 -10.15
CA SER A 690 -80.17 -21.45 -11.59
C SER A 690 -80.57 -20.47 -12.73
N PRO A 691 -80.32 -20.87 -14.01
CA PRO A 691 -80.33 -20.03 -15.22
C PRO A 691 -81.55 -20.26 -16.16
N SER A 692 -81.79 -19.33 -17.10
CA SER A 692 -82.49 -19.59 -18.38
C SER A 692 -82.37 -18.43 -19.38
N GLU A 693 -81.85 -18.76 -20.57
CA GLU A 693 -82.16 -18.34 -21.96
C GLU A 693 -82.77 -16.95 -22.28
N VAL A 694 -82.29 -16.34 -23.39
CA VAL A 694 -83.10 -15.92 -24.57
C VAL A 694 -82.17 -15.45 -25.73
N SER A 695 -82.29 -16.18 -26.86
CA SER A 695 -82.36 -15.78 -28.28
C SER A 695 -81.49 -14.66 -28.92
N SER A 696 -80.58 -15.10 -29.79
CA SER A 696 -80.49 -14.95 -31.26
C SER A 696 -80.75 -13.62 -32.04
N SER A 697 -79.95 -13.51 -33.13
CA SER A 697 -80.07 -12.71 -34.37
C SER A 697 -79.52 -11.26 -34.30
N ARG A 698 -78.81 -10.70 -35.29
CA ARG A 698 -78.63 -11.01 -36.73
C ARG A 698 -77.36 -10.30 -37.27
N SER A 699 -76.84 -10.84 -38.38
CA SER A 699 -75.93 -10.28 -39.39
C SER A 699 -75.95 -8.76 -39.62
N GLU A 700 -74.77 -8.13 -39.78
CA GLU A 700 -74.09 -7.83 -41.07
C GLU A 700 -72.61 -7.50 -40.80
#